data_AF-A0A7Y5QX32-F1
#
_entry.id   AF-A0A7Y5QX32-F1
#
_cell.length_a   1.000
_cell.length_b   1.000
_cell.length_c   1.000
_cell.angle_alpha   90.00
_cell.angle_beta   90.00
_cell.angle_gamma   90.00
#
_symmetry.space_group_name_H-M   'P 1'
#
loop_
_entity.id
_entity.type
_entity.pdbx_description
1 polymer ?
#
loop_
_entity_poly.entity_id
_entity_poly.type
_entity_poly.pdbx_seq_one_letter_code
_entity_poly.pdbx_strand_id
1 'polypeptide(L)'
;ALPALTGDSTPASLSPALLQGMLRGAWKYDGLIVTDALSMKGVGDVGPGEAAVRALRAGNDVLLDPPDHRAVIDAIVAAVNAGTISQARLDSSVRRVLRAKERLALEASRTVDTTALAAAFHKPESDSIATEMARQSMVLERDRGNAIWRLQRASSVLAILYLDEGPEPYPGAHPGDAFTSELRSLLKSRHQSLSTVTLTPKSSDDAVRRAAARAAGAEAVVVAHYARPVPAKGYAGIPTRIATMTQRIIKASPNAIVLSLGDPYVVRQFPAVNTYLLGWNPLSPWSERAAARAIAGRPVRDSVVARRVADTVRAVLTAFQADSAFPGAYAVVGTHDRILASVGVGHVNWAPSAEPNDSILWDLASLTKVVGMTSAINQLVAQGKVKLDAPVQRYLPKWKDPKHWKGAKKKAVTVRDLITHQSGLPAWRPLHKEGVDPDSAMRLVYATPLDTAPGVRMVYSDLGAILLGQIVEKVSHEKLDAYLRRHVWKPLGMRDTQYKPDSSLLQRIAPTEYDSFRQRLIWGTVHDENAAALGGVAGHAGLFSSARDLSRFAQMYLNFGTHDGTKVLDRNTILAFQRARDSSFSNRAIGWEKPTGGNSAGRRMSPAAFGHTGFTGTSIWMDPANDVFVVLLTNRVNPTRQNNRVGPARVAVADAALSVLETVRQGATPLFPKPTNRTP
;
A
#
# COMPACT_ATOMS: atom_id res chain seq x y z
N ALA A 1 -10.60 22.39 30.18
CA ALA A 1 -12.05 22.22 30.43
C ALA A 1 -12.65 21.37 29.34
N LEU A 2 -13.75 20.64 29.60
CA LEU A 2 -14.51 19.93 28.57
C LEU A 2 -16.00 20.36 28.61
N PRO A 3 -16.32 21.62 28.24
CA PRO A 3 -17.68 22.17 28.41
C PRO A 3 -18.76 21.39 27.65
N ALA A 4 -18.39 20.72 26.56
CA ALA A 4 -19.30 19.86 25.82
C ALA A 4 -19.78 18.62 26.61
N LEU A 5 -19.06 18.21 27.66
CA LEU A 5 -19.40 17.07 28.51
C LEU A 5 -20.01 17.51 29.84
N THR A 6 -19.49 18.57 30.45
CA THR A 6 -19.92 19.02 31.79
C THR A 6 -20.87 20.21 31.79
N GLY A 7 -21.00 20.91 30.67
CA GLY A 7 -21.75 22.16 30.60
C GLY A 7 -21.04 23.36 31.25
N ASP A 8 -19.81 23.20 31.76
CA ASP A 8 -19.06 24.24 32.45
C ASP A 8 -17.63 24.43 31.90
N SER A 9 -17.00 25.55 32.24
CA SER A 9 -15.62 25.84 31.86
C SER A 9 -14.59 25.36 32.89
N THR A 10 -14.97 24.48 33.81
CA THR A 10 -14.07 23.98 34.85
C THR A 10 -12.94 23.15 34.21
N PRO A 11 -11.65 23.40 34.53
CA PRO A 11 -10.57 22.54 34.07
C PRO A 11 -10.81 21.07 34.40
N ALA A 12 -10.44 20.15 33.50
CA ALA A 12 -10.80 18.73 33.64
C ALA A 12 -10.22 18.12 34.93
N SER A 13 -8.96 18.46 35.25
CA SER A 13 -8.30 18.05 36.50
C SER A 13 -8.97 18.62 37.76
N LEU A 14 -9.84 19.63 37.64
CA LEU A 14 -10.55 20.25 38.76
C LEU A 14 -12.05 19.92 38.77
N SER A 15 -12.54 19.07 37.86
CA SER A 15 -13.97 18.78 37.70
C SER A 15 -14.38 17.44 38.34
N PRO A 16 -15.15 17.46 39.45
CA PRO A 16 -15.67 16.23 40.05
C PRO A 16 -16.64 15.49 39.13
N ALA A 17 -17.43 16.22 38.32
CA ALA A 17 -18.37 15.63 37.38
C ALA A 17 -17.65 14.72 36.36
N LEU A 18 -16.50 15.17 35.84
CA LEU A 18 -15.69 14.34 34.94
C LEU A 18 -14.99 13.20 35.68
N LEU A 19 -14.25 13.52 36.74
CA LEU A 19 -13.35 12.54 37.35
C LEU A 19 -14.12 11.50 38.18
N GLN A 20 -15.05 11.92 39.01
CA GLN A 20 -15.85 11.02 39.84
C GLN A 20 -17.12 10.57 39.14
N GLY A 21 -17.87 11.48 38.52
CA GLY A 21 -19.13 11.15 37.86
C GLY A 21 -18.92 10.24 36.65
N MET A 22 -18.09 10.67 35.69
CA MET A 22 -17.88 9.92 34.46
C MET A 22 -16.79 8.85 34.60
N LEU A 23 -15.56 9.23 34.92
CA LEU A 23 -14.41 8.31 34.94
C LEU A 23 -14.58 7.20 35.99
N ARG A 24 -14.75 7.54 37.28
CA ARG A 24 -14.97 6.54 38.33
C ARG A 24 -16.38 5.95 38.29
N GLY A 25 -17.40 6.78 38.09
CA GLY A 25 -18.80 6.40 38.20
C GLY A 25 -19.32 5.63 37.00
N ALA A 26 -19.46 6.30 35.85
CA ALA A 26 -20.06 5.71 34.64
C ALA A 26 -19.13 4.70 33.95
N TRP A 27 -17.84 5.04 33.79
CA TRP A 27 -16.87 4.24 33.05
C TRP A 27 -16.16 3.21 33.93
N LYS A 28 -16.35 3.27 35.25
CA LYS A 28 -15.75 2.34 36.21
C LYS A 28 -14.23 2.23 36.09
N TYR A 29 -13.55 3.33 35.70
CA TYR A 29 -12.10 3.35 35.62
C TYR A 29 -11.50 3.18 37.01
N ASP A 30 -10.64 2.18 37.20
CA ASP A 30 -9.98 1.89 38.50
C ASP A 30 -8.46 2.19 38.51
N GLY A 31 -7.92 2.73 37.41
CA GLY A 31 -6.52 3.11 37.32
C GLY A 31 -6.19 4.40 38.10
N LEU A 32 -4.96 4.90 37.96
CA LEU A 32 -4.56 6.20 38.52
C LEU A 32 -5.13 7.35 37.68
N ILE A 33 -5.62 8.38 38.36
CA ILE A 33 -5.98 9.67 37.77
C ILE A 33 -4.90 10.68 38.15
N VAL A 34 -4.26 11.29 37.15
CA VAL A 34 -3.17 12.25 37.31
C VAL A 34 -3.66 13.60 36.81
N THR A 35 -3.36 14.68 37.53
CA THR A 35 -3.67 16.03 37.05
C THR A 35 -2.84 16.41 35.82
N ASP A 36 -3.29 17.39 35.05
CA ASP A 36 -2.36 18.21 34.27
C ASP A 36 -1.31 18.82 35.23
N ALA A 37 -0.17 19.25 34.69
CA ALA A 37 0.84 19.94 35.49
C ALA A 37 0.21 21.18 36.14
N LEU A 38 0.28 21.27 37.47
CA LEU A 38 -0.36 22.34 38.23
C LEU A 38 0.30 23.71 37.97
N SER A 39 1.51 23.70 37.41
CA SER A 39 2.20 24.88 36.87
C SER A 39 1.62 25.40 35.55
N MET A 40 0.75 24.65 34.85
CA MET A 40 0.19 25.04 33.56
C MET A 40 -0.94 26.06 33.71
N LYS A 41 -0.97 27.04 32.79
CA LYS A 41 -2.06 28.03 32.67
C LYS A 41 -3.47 27.43 32.56
N GLY A 42 -3.58 26.18 32.10
CA GLY A 42 -4.86 25.49 31.93
C GLY A 42 -5.60 25.17 33.24
N VAL A 43 -4.92 25.24 34.39
CA VAL A 43 -5.51 25.04 35.73
C VAL A 43 -6.23 26.30 36.23
N GLY A 44 -5.94 27.46 35.62
CA GLY A 44 -6.50 28.78 35.98
C GLY A 44 -5.66 29.55 36.99
N ASP A 45 -6.05 30.79 37.30
CA ASP A 45 -5.35 31.69 38.24
C ASP A 45 -5.71 31.38 39.71
N VAL A 46 -5.59 30.12 40.11
CA VAL A 46 -5.82 29.67 41.50
C VAL A 46 -4.48 29.44 42.19
N GLY A 47 -4.37 29.82 43.47
CA GLY A 47 -3.14 29.60 44.23
C GLY A 47 -2.75 28.11 44.29
N PRO A 48 -1.46 27.76 44.36
CA PRO A 48 -0.98 26.38 44.20
C PRO A 48 -1.59 25.39 45.20
N GLY A 49 -1.71 25.81 46.47
CA GLY A 49 -2.35 24.99 47.51
C GLY A 49 -3.84 24.77 47.25
N GLU A 50 -4.57 25.79 46.82
CA GLU A 50 -6.00 25.69 46.52
C GLU A 50 -6.25 24.79 45.30
N ALA A 51 -5.46 24.95 44.23
CA ALA A 51 -5.54 24.11 43.05
C ALA A 51 -5.32 22.63 43.38
N ALA A 52 -4.34 22.32 44.22
CA ALA A 52 -4.06 20.97 44.70
C ALA A 52 -5.22 20.38 45.51
N VAL A 53 -5.75 21.12 46.49
CA VAL A 53 -6.90 20.69 47.31
C VAL A 53 -8.12 20.43 46.42
N ARG A 54 -8.41 21.33 45.47
CA ARG A 54 -9.51 21.18 44.50
C ARG A 54 -9.31 19.95 43.60
N ALA A 55 -8.10 19.72 43.11
CA ALA A 55 -7.78 18.56 42.28
C ALA A 55 -7.99 17.23 43.04
N LEU A 56 -7.53 17.13 44.29
CA LEU A 56 -7.77 15.93 45.10
C LEU A 56 -9.26 15.73 45.38
N ARG A 57 -9.98 16.79 45.74
CA ARG A 57 -11.44 16.75 45.91
C ARG A 57 -12.16 16.35 44.64
N ALA A 58 -11.68 16.76 43.48
CA ALA A 58 -12.25 16.41 42.19
C ALA A 58 -12.09 14.92 41.87
N GLY A 59 -11.02 14.26 42.32
CA GLY A 59 -10.86 12.82 42.12
C GLY A 59 -9.47 12.36 41.70
N ASN A 60 -8.50 13.28 41.59
CA ASN A 60 -7.13 12.91 41.22
C ASN A 60 -6.45 12.12 42.34
N ASP A 61 -5.58 11.19 41.95
CA ASP A 61 -4.74 10.42 42.86
C ASP A 61 -3.30 10.96 42.92
N VAL A 62 -2.83 11.59 41.84
CA VAL A 62 -1.48 12.13 41.72
C VAL A 62 -1.55 13.57 41.22
N LEU A 63 -0.84 14.47 41.91
CA LEU A 63 -0.68 15.87 41.52
C LEU A 63 0.63 16.03 40.75
N LEU A 64 0.54 16.46 39.49
CA LEU A 64 1.68 16.61 38.59
C LEU A 64 2.26 18.02 38.68
N ASP A 65 3.58 18.12 38.77
CA ASP A 65 4.38 19.36 38.68
C ASP A 65 3.79 20.58 39.43
N PRO A 66 3.64 20.52 40.77
CA PRO A 66 3.20 21.66 41.55
C PRO A 66 4.28 22.77 41.54
N PRO A 67 3.90 24.04 41.36
CA PRO A 67 4.89 25.13 41.30
C PRO A 67 5.51 25.43 42.68
N ASP A 68 4.84 25.05 43.78
CA ASP A 68 5.36 25.10 45.15
C ASP A 68 4.93 23.84 45.91
N HIS A 69 5.88 22.93 46.14
CA HIS A 69 5.61 21.65 46.79
C HIS A 69 5.23 21.81 48.27
N ARG A 70 5.84 22.78 48.97
CA ARG A 70 5.64 22.94 50.42
C ARG A 70 4.26 23.53 50.68
N ALA A 71 3.90 24.59 49.98
CA ALA A 71 2.59 25.21 50.07
C ALA A 71 1.46 24.22 49.74
N VAL A 72 1.69 23.33 48.76
CA VAL A 72 0.73 22.27 48.40
C VAL A 72 0.56 21.27 49.54
N ILE A 73 1.66 20.77 50.13
CA ILE A 73 1.59 19.81 51.24
C ILE A 73 0.87 20.43 52.44
N ASP A 74 1.26 21.65 52.84
CA ASP A 74 0.67 22.33 53.99
C ASP A 74 -0.84 22.58 53.79
N ALA A 75 -1.25 22.97 52.56
CA ALA A 75 -2.66 23.16 52.23
C ALA A 75 -3.47 21.86 52.27
N ILE A 76 -2.90 20.74 51.81
CA ILE A 76 -3.56 19.42 51.87
C ILE A 76 -3.72 18.97 53.34
N VAL A 77 -2.68 19.11 54.15
CA VAL A 77 -2.72 18.77 55.59
C VAL A 77 -3.79 19.60 56.29
N ALA A 78 -3.81 20.91 56.05
CA ALA A 78 -4.84 21.80 56.60
C ALA A 78 -6.25 21.40 56.15
N ALA A 79 -6.44 21.05 54.87
CA ALA A 79 -7.73 20.61 54.34
C ALA A 79 -8.21 19.27 54.95
N VAL A 80 -7.29 18.35 55.27
CA VAL A 80 -7.62 17.10 55.97
C VAL A 80 -8.00 17.36 57.42
N ASN A 81 -7.19 18.16 58.14
CA ASN A 81 -7.48 18.52 59.54
C ASN A 81 -8.80 19.28 59.68
N ALA A 82 -9.15 20.11 58.70
CA ALA A 82 -10.42 20.83 58.64
C ALA A 82 -11.60 19.98 58.13
N GLY A 83 -11.40 18.70 57.80
CA GLY A 83 -12.44 17.81 57.26
C GLY A 83 -12.89 18.13 55.83
N THR A 84 -12.23 19.07 55.15
CA THR A 84 -12.52 19.45 53.76
C THR A 84 -12.13 18.34 52.77
N ILE A 85 -11.11 17.55 53.11
CA ILE A 85 -10.79 16.27 52.46
C ILE A 85 -10.88 15.19 53.53
N SER A 86 -11.73 14.17 53.33
CA SER A 86 -11.79 13.06 54.27
C SER A 86 -10.53 12.19 54.17
N GLN A 87 -10.09 11.64 55.31
CA GLN A 87 -8.97 10.70 55.34
C GLN A 87 -9.20 9.50 54.41
N ALA A 88 -10.42 8.95 54.39
CA ALA A 88 -10.80 7.85 53.50
C ALA A 88 -10.61 8.18 52.01
N ARG A 89 -10.87 9.42 51.58
CA ARG A 89 -10.66 9.86 50.20
C ARG A 89 -9.16 9.83 49.85
N LEU A 90 -8.30 10.29 50.75
CA LEU A 90 -6.85 10.29 50.56
C LEU A 90 -6.29 8.85 50.57
N ASP A 91 -6.71 8.03 51.53
CA ASP A 91 -6.33 6.62 51.64
C ASP A 91 -6.65 5.83 50.37
N SER A 92 -7.80 6.12 49.74
CA SER A 92 -8.17 5.51 48.47
C SER A 92 -7.13 5.78 47.37
N SER A 93 -6.67 7.03 47.24
CA SER A 93 -5.63 7.39 46.27
C SER A 93 -4.27 6.78 46.61
N VAL A 94 -3.88 6.85 47.89
CA VAL A 94 -2.61 6.25 48.36
C VAL A 94 -2.59 4.75 48.07
N ARG A 95 -3.68 4.02 48.35
CA ARG A 95 -3.79 2.59 48.04
C ARG A 95 -3.65 2.31 46.54
N ARG A 96 -4.26 3.11 45.66
CA ARG A 96 -4.09 2.94 44.20
C ARG A 96 -2.65 3.17 43.77
N VAL A 97 -2.00 4.20 44.31
CA VAL A 97 -0.58 4.50 44.01
C VAL A 97 0.31 3.35 44.49
N LEU A 98 0.09 2.84 45.70
CA LEU A 98 0.86 1.71 46.23
C LEU A 98 0.65 0.43 45.41
N ARG A 99 -0.60 0.10 45.03
CA ARG A 99 -0.88 -1.03 44.12
C ARG A 99 -0.20 -0.88 42.76
N ALA A 100 -0.15 0.34 42.22
CA ALA A 100 0.54 0.59 40.96
C ALA A 100 2.06 0.39 41.10
N LYS A 101 2.65 0.79 42.23
CA LYS A 101 4.07 0.55 42.54
C LYS A 101 4.38 -0.94 42.71
N GLU A 102 3.55 -1.66 43.46
CA GLU A 102 3.64 -3.11 43.67
C GLU A 102 3.53 -3.88 42.35
N ARG A 103 2.58 -3.53 41.49
CA ARG A 103 2.43 -4.16 40.16
C ARG A 103 3.67 -4.00 39.28
N LEU A 104 4.44 -2.94 39.49
CA LEU A 104 5.69 -2.65 38.77
C LEU A 104 6.93 -3.16 39.52
N ALA A 105 6.76 -3.85 40.65
CA ALA A 105 7.82 -4.33 41.54
C ALA A 105 8.83 -3.24 41.94
N LEU A 106 8.35 -2.00 42.15
CA LEU A 106 9.22 -0.86 42.46
C LEU A 106 9.84 -0.94 43.87
N GLU A 107 9.33 -1.83 44.73
CA GLU A 107 9.96 -2.21 45.99
C GLU A 107 11.26 -3.00 45.80
N ALA A 108 11.35 -3.80 44.72
CA ALA A 108 12.54 -4.56 44.38
C ALA A 108 13.48 -3.78 43.45
N SER A 109 12.93 -3.05 42.48
CA SER A 109 13.70 -2.20 41.55
C SER A 109 13.05 -0.83 41.38
N ARG A 110 13.48 0.12 42.22
CA ARG A 110 12.94 1.49 42.26
C ARG A 110 13.42 2.40 41.11
N THR A 111 14.40 1.95 40.33
CA THR A 111 15.04 2.75 39.27
C THR A 111 14.89 2.06 37.93
N VAL A 112 14.63 2.85 36.89
CA VAL A 112 14.65 2.39 35.50
C VAL A 112 15.98 2.82 34.88
N ASP A 113 16.63 1.90 34.18
CA ASP A 113 17.77 2.26 33.34
C ASP A 113 17.26 3.05 32.11
N THR A 114 17.39 4.37 32.21
CA THR A 114 16.96 5.29 31.15
C THR A 114 17.79 5.15 29.87
N THR A 115 18.99 4.56 29.95
CA THR A 115 19.84 4.30 28.77
C THR A 115 19.30 3.14 27.92
N ALA A 116 18.64 2.17 28.56
CA ALA A 116 18.00 1.03 27.88
C ALA A 116 16.67 1.37 27.20
N LEU A 117 16.01 2.47 27.60
CA LEU A 117 14.71 2.89 27.05
C LEU A 117 14.80 3.18 25.55
N ALA A 118 15.89 3.80 25.09
CA ALA A 118 16.12 4.08 23.68
C ALA A 118 16.10 2.78 22.85
N ALA A 119 16.73 1.70 23.32
CA ALA A 119 16.73 0.41 22.64
C ALA A 119 15.36 -0.30 22.73
N ALA A 120 14.62 -0.10 23.82
CA ALA A 120 13.29 -0.68 24.00
C ALA A 120 12.24 -0.06 23.07
N PHE A 121 12.37 1.24 22.74
CA PHE A 121 11.41 1.97 21.91
C PHE A 121 11.86 2.23 20.47
N HIS A 122 13.16 2.25 20.13
CA HIS A 122 13.65 2.31 18.74
C HIS A 122 13.56 0.94 18.06
N LYS A 123 12.33 0.40 17.99
CA LYS A 123 12.01 -0.79 17.21
C LYS A 123 11.38 -0.38 15.88
N PRO A 124 11.59 -1.15 14.80
CA PRO A 124 10.95 -0.88 13.51
C PRO A 124 9.43 -0.69 13.59
N GLU A 125 8.76 -1.41 14.50
CA GLU A 125 7.31 -1.28 14.73
C GLU A 125 6.93 0.08 15.33
N SER A 126 7.70 0.57 16.31
CA SER A 126 7.52 1.89 16.92
C SER A 126 7.74 3.01 15.91
N ASP A 127 8.80 2.91 15.10
CA ASP A 127 9.11 3.87 14.05
C ASP A 127 7.99 3.95 13.01
N SER A 128 7.38 2.82 12.69
CA SER A 128 6.22 2.73 11.81
C SER A 128 5.00 3.46 12.40
N ILE A 129 4.71 3.22 13.68
CA ILE A 129 3.62 3.91 14.40
C ILE A 129 3.88 5.42 14.46
N ALA A 130 5.10 5.84 14.83
CA ALA A 130 5.48 7.25 14.92
C ALA A 130 5.39 7.94 13.54
N THR A 131 5.81 7.26 12.48
CA THR A 131 5.66 7.73 11.09
C THR A 131 4.20 7.95 10.74
N GLU A 132 3.32 7.01 11.10
CA GLU A 132 1.90 7.10 10.80
C GLU A 132 1.22 8.22 11.60
N MET A 133 1.51 8.33 12.90
CA MET A 133 0.99 9.41 13.75
C MET A 133 1.43 10.79 13.25
N ALA A 134 2.73 10.94 12.93
CA ALA A 134 3.26 12.17 12.34
C ALA A 134 2.53 12.51 11.04
N ARG A 135 2.34 11.53 10.15
CA ARG A 135 1.61 11.72 8.89
C ARG A 135 0.16 12.14 9.11
N GLN A 136 -0.57 11.46 9.97
CA GLN A 136 -1.99 11.71 10.22
C GLN A 136 -2.26 13.02 10.95
N SER A 137 -1.28 13.49 11.73
CA SER A 137 -1.40 14.74 12.49
C SER A 137 -1.10 16.00 11.67
N MET A 138 -0.54 15.90 10.46
CA MET A 138 -0.30 17.07 9.60
C MET A 138 -1.63 17.74 9.21
N VAL A 139 -1.75 19.05 9.43
CA VAL A 139 -2.96 19.82 9.12
C VAL A 139 -2.64 20.92 8.11
N LEU A 140 -3.21 20.81 6.91
CA LEU A 140 -3.21 21.89 5.93
C LEU A 140 -4.35 22.85 6.26
N GLU A 141 -4.05 23.97 6.90
CA GLU A 141 -5.08 24.92 7.36
C GLU A 141 -5.56 25.81 6.20
N ARG A 142 -4.67 26.17 5.28
CA ARG A 142 -4.99 26.92 4.05
C ARG A 142 -4.16 26.41 2.88
N ASP A 143 -4.74 26.43 1.68
CA ASP A 143 -4.01 26.36 0.41
C ASP A 143 -4.71 27.16 -0.69
N ARG A 144 -4.59 28.49 -0.61
CA ARG A 144 -5.14 29.43 -1.60
C ARG A 144 -4.06 29.68 -2.67
N GLY A 145 -4.36 29.44 -3.95
CA GLY A 145 -3.41 29.68 -5.04
C GLY A 145 -2.55 28.48 -5.47
N ASN A 146 -2.85 27.29 -4.94
CA ASN A 146 -2.26 26.00 -5.34
C ASN A 146 -0.73 25.96 -5.16
N ALA A 147 -0.21 26.47 -4.05
CA ALA A 147 1.24 26.60 -3.84
C ALA A 147 1.94 25.23 -3.81
N ILE A 148 1.29 24.20 -3.24
CA ILE A 148 1.80 22.81 -3.21
C ILE A 148 1.95 22.28 -4.64
N TRP A 149 0.95 22.49 -5.50
CA TRP A 149 1.00 22.09 -6.91
C TRP A 149 2.09 22.84 -7.70
N ARG A 150 2.29 24.12 -7.39
CA ARG A 150 3.36 24.95 -8.01
C ARG A 150 4.74 24.45 -7.61
N LEU A 151 4.95 24.12 -6.34
CA LEU A 151 6.21 23.55 -5.84
C LEU A 151 6.58 22.26 -6.59
N GLN A 152 5.61 21.41 -6.92
CA GLN A 152 5.85 20.18 -7.69
C GLN A 152 6.36 20.41 -9.12
N ARG A 153 6.21 21.63 -9.65
CA ARG A 153 6.60 21.99 -11.03
C ARG A 153 7.78 22.96 -11.08
N ALA A 154 8.18 23.51 -9.95
CA ALA A 154 9.26 24.48 -9.89
C ALA A 154 10.61 23.83 -10.26
N SER A 155 11.42 24.49 -11.07
CA SER A 155 12.79 24.01 -11.34
C SER A 155 13.70 24.18 -10.11
N SER A 156 13.40 25.18 -9.28
CA SER A 156 14.14 25.51 -8.06
C SER A 156 13.23 25.83 -6.88
N VAL A 157 13.62 25.33 -5.69
CA VAL A 157 12.93 25.59 -4.43
C VAL A 157 13.90 26.18 -3.42
N LEU A 158 13.50 27.28 -2.77
CA LEU A 158 14.20 27.84 -1.61
C LEU A 158 13.44 27.48 -0.33
N ALA A 159 14.09 26.78 0.60
CA ALA A 159 13.57 26.55 1.94
C ALA A 159 14.31 27.42 2.97
N ILE A 160 13.57 28.23 3.73
CA ILE A 160 14.07 29.04 4.83
C ILE A 160 13.58 28.40 6.14
N LEU A 161 14.51 27.92 6.96
CA LEU A 161 14.22 27.25 8.22
C LEU A 161 14.58 28.18 9.38
N TYR A 162 13.62 28.49 10.25
CA TYR A 162 13.89 29.11 11.55
C TYR A 162 13.89 28.02 12.63
N LEU A 163 15.05 27.81 13.24
CA LEU A 163 15.28 26.82 14.30
C LEU A 163 15.41 27.54 15.63
N ASP A 164 14.41 27.39 16.49
CA ASP A 164 14.43 27.97 17.83
C ASP A 164 15.39 27.19 18.75
N GLU A 165 16.65 27.63 18.85
CA GLU A 165 17.71 26.97 19.64
C GLU A 165 17.51 27.00 21.17
N GLY A 166 18.05 25.99 21.86
CA GLY A 166 18.14 25.83 23.32
C GLY A 166 18.47 24.37 23.66
N PRO A 167 18.58 23.98 24.95
CA PRO A 167 19.06 22.66 25.34
C PRO A 167 18.33 21.55 24.59
N GLU A 168 19.07 20.63 23.97
CA GLU A 168 18.49 19.46 23.31
C GLU A 168 17.85 18.57 24.38
N PRO A 169 16.52 18.35 24.35
CA PRO A 169 15.88 17.47 25.32
C PRO A 169 16.17 15.99 25.03
N TYR A 170 16.67 15.65 23.83
CA TYR A 170 17.03 14.30 23.41
C TYR A 170 18.38 14.32 22.67
N PRO A 171 19.33 13.42 23.00
CA PRO A 171 20.59 13.32 22.28
C PRO A 171 20.39 13.00 20.79
N GLY A 172 21.01 13.77 19.89
CA GLY A 172 21.06 13.48 18.45
C GLY A 172 19.86 13.98 17.64
N ALA A 173 18.99 14.80 18.23
CA ALA A 173 17.92 15.46 17.51
C ALA A 173 18.41 16.79 16.92
N HIS A 174 18.65 16.83 15.61
CA HIS A 174 19.04 18.06 14.88
C HIS A 174 17.83 18.60 14.09
N PRO A 175 17.12 19.62 14.62
CA PRO A 175 15.90 20.11 14.00
C PRO A 175 16.17 20.65 12.59
N GLY A 176 15.35 20.25 11.62
CA GLY A 176 15.48 20.70 10.24
C GLY A 176 16.25 19.77 9.32
N ASP A 177 17.08 18.88 9.84
CA ASP A 177 17.90 17.97 9.03
C ASP A 177 17.03 16.92 8.32
N ALA A 178 16.08 16.31 9.04
CA ALA A 178 15.20 15.29 8.49
C ALA A 178 14.26 15.88 7.44
N PHE A 179 13.74 17.10 7.68
CA PHE A 179 12.92 17.83 6.72
C PHE A 179 13.72 18.14 5.45
N THR A 180 14.93 18.71 5.61
CA THR A 180 15.78 19.12 4.49
C THR A 180 16.21 17.92 3.66
N SER A 181 16.61 16.82 4.30
CA SER A 181 17.04 15.59 3.64
C SER A 181 15.89 14.95 2.85
N GLU A 182 14.71 14.80 3.45
CA GLU A 182 13.53 14.22 2.79
C GLU A 182 13.06 15.11 1.64
N LEU A 183 12.95 16.43 1.84
CA LEU A 183 12.54 17.36 0.78
C LEU A 183 13.54 17.33 -0.39
N ARG A 184 14.85 17.33 -0.11
CA ARG A 184 15.90 17.22 -1.14
C ARG A 184 15.75 15.93 -1.94
N SER A 185 15.52 14.81 -1.27
CA SER A 185 15.31 13.52 -1.92
C SER A 185 14.10 13.54 -2.86
N LEU A 186 12.96 14.06 -2.38
CA LEU A 186 11.73 14.18 -3.15
C LEU A 186 11.88 15.09 -4.37
N LEU A 187 12.54 16.24 -4.21
CA LEU A 187 12.81 17.18 -5.31
C LEU A 187 13.80 16.62 -6.33
N LYS A 188 14.87 15.96 -5.86
CA LYS A 188 15.86 15.29 -6.73
C LYS A 188 15.20 14.23 -7.63
N SER A 189 14.23 13.48 -7.11
CA SER A 189 13.47 12.48 -7.89
C SER A 189 12.68 13.07 -9.06
N ARG A 190 12.47 14.39 -9.07
CA ARG A 190 11.76 15.16 -10.10
C ARG A 190 12.68 16.10 -10.88
N HIS A 191 14.01 15.94 -10.74
CA HIS A 191 15.02 16.82 -11.34
C HIS A 191 14.91 18.29 -10.88
N GLN A 192 14.41 18.54 -9.66
CA GLN A 192 14.29 19.87 -9.07
C GLN A 192 15.47 20.15 -8.12
N SER A 193 15.89 21.41 -8.01
CA SER A 193 16.96 21.84 -7.10
C SER A 193 16.42 22.39 -5.78
N LEU A 194 17.12 22.12 -4.66
CA LEU A 194 16.79 22.66 -3.34
C LEU A 194 17.94 23.51 -2.80
N SER A 195 17.64 24.77 -2.48
CA SER A 195 18.48 25.67 -1.71
C SER A 195 17.92 25.85 -0.30
N THR A 196 18.78 25.92 0.71
CA THR A 196 18.35 26.15 2.09
C THR A 196 18.99 27.41 2.70
N VAL A 197 18.29 28.03 3.65
CA VAL A 197 18.79 29.07 4.56
C VAL A 197 18.32 28.72 5.96
N THR A 198 19.24 28.66 6.92
CA THR A 198 18.91 28.38 8.32
C THR A 198 19.09 29.64 9.16
N LEU A 199 18.08 29.97 9.97
CA LEU A 199 18.06 31.08 10.91
C LEU A 199 17.81 30.56 12.32
N THR A 200 18.37 31.22 13.32
CA THR A 200 18.25 30.85 14.74
C THR A 200 18.08 32.11 15.60
N PRO A 201 17.79 31.99 16.91
CA PRO A 201 17.75 33.13 17.81
C PRO A 201 19.03 33.99 17.81
N LYS A 202 20.17 33.45 17.37
CA LYS A 202 21.46 34.15 17.29
C LYS A 202 21.75 34.76 15.92
N SER A 203 20.93 34.50 14.90
CA SER A 203 21.13 35.09 13.57
C SER A 203 20.99 36.61 13.61
N SER A 204 21.93 37.31 12.96
CA SER A 204 21.94 38.78 12.87
C SER A 204 20.82 39.31 11.97
N ASP A 205 20.46 40.58 12.16
CA ASP A 205 19.44 41.25 11.34
C ASP A 205 19.83 41.25 9.85
N ASP A 206 21.11 41.34 9.56
CA ASP A 206 21.67 41.22 8.20
C ASP A 206 21.39 39.86 7.56
N ALA A 207 21.54 38.77 8.32
CA ALA A 207 21.22 37.43 7.85
C ALA A 207 19.72 37.29 7.56
N VAL A 208 18.87 37.83 8.44
CA VAL A 208 17.40 37.86 8.27
C VAL A 208 17.01 38.66 7.02
N ARG A 209 17.61 39.85 6.80
CA ARG A 209 17.36 40.66 5.59
C ARG A 209 17.79 39.94 4.31
N ARG A 210 18.96 39.27 4.30
CA ARG A 210 19.42 38.49 3.14
C ARG A 210 18.53 37.29 2.84
N ALA A 211 18.00 36.61 3.87
CA ALA A 211 17.06 35.50 3.69
C ALA A 211 15.78 35.97 2.97
N ALA A 212 15.21 37.11 3.40
CA ALA A 212 14.05 37.70 2.72
C ALA A 212 14.35 38.11 1.28
N ALA A 213 15.53 38.70 1.02
CA ALA A 213 15.94 39.09 -0.33
C ALA A 213 16.06 37.88 -1.28
N ARG A 214 16.62 36.75 -0.82
CA ARG A 214 16.67 35.50 -1.61
C ARG A 214 15.27 34.96 -1.94
N ALA A 215 14.32 35.08 -1.01
CA ALA A 215 12.96 34.61 -1.25
C ALA A 215 12.26 35.38 -2.38
N ALA A 216 12.48 36.69 -2.49
CA ALA A 216 11.86 37.52 -3.52
C ALA A 216 12.24 37.11 -4.96
N GLY A 217 13.41 36.49 -5.16
CA GLY A 217 13.90 36.02 -6.46
C GLY A 217 13.73 34.51 -6.71
N ALA A 218 13.11 33.78 -5.78
CA ALA A 218 12.96 32.34 -5.90
C ALA A 218 11.65 31.94 -6.61
N GLU A 219 11.71 30.86 -7.41
CA GLU A 219 10.57 30.33 -8.15
C GLU A 219 9.51 29.70 -7.22
N ALA A 220 9.95 28.97 -6.20
CA ALA A 220 9.11 28.46 -5.12
C ALA A 220 9.80 28.67 -3.76
N VAL A 221 9.03 29.11 -2.76
CA VAL A 221 9.53 29.43 -1.42
C VAL A 221 8.78 28.60 -0.38
N VAL A 222 9.54 27.98 0.51
CA VAL A 222 9.04 27.32 1.72
C VAL A 222 9.66 28.02 2.93
N VAL A 223 8.84 28.43 3.90
CA VAL A 223 9.31 28.97 5.18
C VAL A 223 8.86 28.05 6.30
N ALA A 224 9.81 27.40 6.98
CA ALA A 224 9.55 26.45 8.05
C ALA A 224 9.95 27.02 9.42
N HIS A 225 8.99 27.12 10.33
CA HIS A 225 9.18 27.63 11.68
C HIS A 225 9.17 26.49 12.69
N TYR A 226 10.30 26.23 13.34
CA TYR A 226 10.43 25.25 14.42
C TYR A 226 10.32 25.99 15.75
N ALA A 227 9.10 26.18 16.24
CA ALA A 227 8.84 26.89 17.49
C ALA A 227 8.78 25.89 18.65
N ARG A 228 9.63 26.06 19.67
CA ARG A 228 9.61 25.18 20.84
C ARG A 228 8.78 25.81 21.96
N PRO A 229 7.75 25.11 22.47
CA PRO A 229 7.06 25.54 23.68
C PRO A 229 7.99 25.28 24.87
N VAL A 230 8.68 26.33 25.33
CA VAL A 230 9.55 26.25 26.52
C VAL A 230 8.82 26.93 27.70
N PRO A 231 8.70 26.27 28.87
CA PRO A 231 8.22 26.93 30.09
C PRO A 231 9.00 28.22 30.36
N ALA A 232 8.33 29.25 30.90
CA ALA A 232 8.91 30.56 31.22
C ALA A 232 9.41 31.44 30.05
N LYS A 233 9.19 31.09 28.78
CA LYS A 233 9.62 31.91 27.62
C LYS A 233 8.81 33.21 27.44
N GLY A 234 7.67 33.36 28.12
CA GLY A 234 6.88 34.60 28.16
C GLY A 234 6.07 34.95 26.91
N TYR A 235 6.32 34.31 25.75
CA TYR A 235 5.54 34.50 24.52
C TYR A 235 5.26 33.16 23.81
N ALA A 236 4.12 33.08 23.13
CA ALA A 236 3.80 31.99 22.21
C ALA A 236 4.29 32.34 20.79
N GLY A 237 4.88 31.38 20.08
CA GLY A 237 5.30 31.52 18.69
C GLY A 237 6.78 31.87 18.44
N ILE A 238 7.06 32.67 17.41
CA ILE A 238 8.42 33.03 16.97
C ILE A 238 8.74 34.52 17.21
N PRO A 239 10.03 34.92 17.30
CA PRO A 239 10.41 36.32 17.53
C PRO A 239 9.86 37.28 16.48
N THR A 240 9.46 38.48 16.91
CA THR A 240 8.85 39.53 16.05
C THR A 240 9.65 39.82 14.78
N ARG A 241 10.99 39.82 14.86
CA ARG A 241 11.85 40.04 13.69
C ARG A 241 11.71 38.95 12.62
N ILE A 242 11.56 37.69 13.03
CA ILE A 242 11.37 36.55 12.12
C ILE A 242 9.94 36.59 11.56
N ALA A 243 8.95 36.88 12.41
CA ALA A 243 7.56 37.04 11.95
C ALA A 243 7.44 38.16 10.90
N THR A 244 8.09 39.31 11.13
CA THR A 244 8.12 40.44 10.18
C THR A 244 8.79 40.06 8.86
N MET A 245 9.88 39.29 8.91
CA MET A 245 10.54 38.75 7.71
C MET A 245 9.58 37.86 6.91
N THR A 246 8.95 36.88 7.56
CA THR A 246 7.99 35.97 6.90
C THR A 246 6.81 36.75 6.31
N GLN A 247 6.26 37.75 7.00
CA GLN A 247 5.20 38.62 6.46
C GLN A 247 5.63 39.37 5.19
N ARG A 248 6.87 39.86 5.14
CA ARG A 248 7.43 40.48 3.92
C ARG A 248 7.56 39.48 2.77
N ILE A 249 8.00 38.24 3.07
CA ILE A 249 8.07 37.16 2.07
C ILE A 249 6.68 36.82 1.55
N ILE A 250 5.67 36.67 2.42
CA ILE A 250 4.28 36.40 2.01
C ILE A 250 3.77 37.51 1.08
N LYS A 251 4.08 38.77 1.38
CA LYS A 251 3.66 39.91 0.54
C LYS A 251 4.34 39.91 -0.84
N ALA A 252 5.63 39.57 -0.92
CA ALA A 252 6.39 39.54 -2.16
C ALA A 252 6.14 38.27 -3.00
N SER A 253 5.84 37.15 -2.32
CA SER A 253 5.62 35.83 -2.91
C SER A 253 4.32 35.24 -2.35
N PRO A 254 3.14 35.61 -2.90
CA PRO A 254 1.85 35.16 -2.40
C PRO A 254 1.64 33.64 -2.41
N ASN A 255 2.47 32.89 -3.15
CA ASN A 255 2.46 31.42 -3.20
C ASN A 255 3.53 30.79 -2.29
N ALA A 256 4.15 31.55 -1.38
CA ALA A 256 5.05 30.98 -0.39
C ALA A 256 4.28 30.02 0.53
N ILE A 257 4.84 28.83 0.75
CA ILE A 257 4.31 27.85 1.70
C ILE A 257 4.93 28.16 3.05
N VAL A 258 4.11 28.51 4.04
CA VAL A 258 4.57 28.65 5.43
C VAL A 258 4.16 27.42 6.20
N LEU A 259 5.07 26.86 7.00
CA LEU A 259 4.75 25.76 7.89
C LEU A 259 5.30 25.99 9.29
N SER A 260 4.56 25.58 10.31
CA SER A 260 4.99 25.64 11.70
C SER A 260 5.01 24.25 12.32
N LEU A 261 6.14 23.91 12.94
CA LEU A 261 6.32 22.71 13.75
C LEU A 261 6.38 23.12 15.22
N GLY A 262 5.59 22.44 16.06
CA GLY A 262 5.60 22.62 17.51
C GLY A 262 4.44 23.45 18.04
N ASP A 263 4.58 24.77 18.07
CA ASP A 263 3.53 25.68 18.57
C ASP A 263 2.47 25.97 17.49
N PRO A 264 1.22 25.46 17.62
CA PRO A 264 0.18 25.67 16.63
C PRO A 264 -0.31 27.12 16.57
N TYR A 265 -0.03 27.95 17.59
CA TYR A 265 -0.50 29.34 17.64
C TYR A 265 0.34 30.29 16.80
N VAL A 266 1.49 29.85 16.26
CA VAL A 266 2.33 30.61 15.32
C VAL A 266 1.52 31.15 14.14
N VAL A 267 0.48 30.42 13.71
CA VAL A 267 -0.41 30.82 12.61
C VAL A 267 -1.04 32.20 12.82
N ARG A 268 -1.27 32.62 14.07
CA ARG A 268 -1.85 33.93 14.42
C ARG A 268 -0.95 35.09 13.99
N GLN A 269 0.35 34.86 13.85
CA GLN A 269 1.32 35.86 13.39
C GLN A 269 1.26 36.08 11.86
N PHE A 270 0.52 35.23 11.13
CA PHE A 270 0.47 35.22 9.65
C PHE A 270 -0.96 35.22 9.08
N PRO A 271 -1.81 36.21 9.41
CA PRO A 271 -3.21 36.20 8.98
C PRO A 271 -3.38 36.25 7.45
N ALA A 272 -2.44 36.84 6.72
CA ALA A 272 -2.48 37.01 5.26
C ALA A 272 -1.87 35.84 4.47
N VAL A 273 -1.43 34.77 5.13
CA VAL A 273 -0.82 33.63 4.44
C VAL A 273 -1.86 32.86 3.61
N ASN A 274 -1.47 32.50 2.39
CA ASN A 274 -2.30 31.78 1.45
C ASN A 274 -2.19 30.26 1.62
N THR A 275 -0.99 29.72 1.85
CA THR A 275 -0.78 28.29 2.10
C THR A 275 -0.06 28.08 3.43
N TYR A 276 -0.72 27.39 4.37
CA TYR A 276 -0.22 27.18 5.72
C TYR A 276 -0.37 25.72 6.16
N LEU A 277 0.76 25.09 6.52
CA LEU A 277 0.81 23.72 7.03
C LEU A 277 1.21 23.70 8.50
N LEU A 278 0.45 23.02 9.34
CA LEU A 278 0.77 22.78 10.74
C LEU A 278 1.31 21.36 10.90
N GLY A 279 2.42 21.25 11.62
CA GLY A 279 2.96 19.99 12.09
C GLY A 279 3.26 20.05 13.59
N TRP A 280 3.38 18.88 14.20
CA TRP A 280 3.48 18.72 15.65
C TRP A 280 4.87 18.22 16.04
N ASN A 281 5.39 18.65 17.18
CA ASN A 281 6.73 18.29 17.68
C ASN A 281 7.88 18.71 16.74
N PRO A 282 8.60 19.82 17.05
CA PRO A 282 9.69 20.34 16.23
C PRO A 282 11.00 19.55 16.37
N LEU A 283 11.05 18.50 17.19
CA LEU A 283 12.24 17.69 17.46
C LEU A 283 12.10 16.26 16.95
N SER A 284 11.03 15.97 16.20
CA SER A 284 10.69 14.64 15.72
C SER A 284 11.09 14.48 14.25
N PRO A 285 12.06 13.61 13.91
CA PRO A 285 12.42 13.38 12.51
C PRO A 285 11.24 12.78 11.71
N TRP A 286 10.32 12.08 12.36
CA TRP A 286 9.09 11.58 11.73
C TRP A 286 8.14 12.71 11.32
N SER A 287 7.96 13.70 12.19
CA SER A 287 7.14 14.90 11.91
C SER A 287 7.73 15.75 10.81
N GLU A 288 9.04 15.96 10.85
CA GLU A 288 9.77 16.67 9.80
C GLU A 288 9.65 16.01 8.42
N ARG A 289 9.85 14.69 8.34
CA ARG A 289 9.67 13.92 7.09
C ARG A 289 8.22 14.00 6.62
N ALA A 290 7.24 13.93 7.53
CA ALA A 290 5.83 14.05 7.19
C ALA A 290 5.51 15.43 6.59
N ALA A 291 6.02 16.52 7.18
CA ALA A 291 5.86 17.87 6.67
C ALA A 291 6.49 18.03 5.27
N ALA A 292 7.72 17.55 5.07
CA ALA A 292 8.39 17.57 3.77
C ALA A 292 7.59 16.81 2.69
N ARG A 293 7.08 15.61 3.01
CA ARG A 293 6.24 14.81 2.12
C ARG A 293 4.92 15.50 1.77
N ALA A 294 4.29 16.14 2.75
CA ALA A 294 3.04 16.86 2.57
C ALA A 294 3.20 18.04 1.59
N ILE A 295 4.20 18.91 1.79
CA ILE A 295 4.43 20.06 0.90
C ILE A 295 4.95 19.68 -0.49
N ALA A 296 5.66 18.56 -0.61
CA ALA A 296 6.05 18.01 -1.91
C ALA A 296 4.88 17.33 -2.64
N GLY A 297 3.71 17.24 -2.00
CA GLY A 297 2.51 16.55 -2.46
C GLY A 297 2.78 15.09 -2.84
N ARG A 298 3.56 14.38 -2.02
CA ARG A 298 3.66 12.93 -2.11
C ARG A 298 2.28 12.36 -1.75
N PRO A 299 1.62 11.59 -2.62
CA PRO A 299 0.30 11.05 -2.31
C PRO A 299 0.39 10.16 -1.06
N VAL A 300 -0.42 10.51 -0.07
CA VAL A 300 -0.77 9.63 1.03
C VAL A 300 -1.49 8.41 0.44
N ARG A 301 -1.04 7.20 0.75
CA ARG A 301 -1.88 6.00 0.60
C ARG A 301 -1.82 5.22 1.92
N ASP A 302 -2.97 5.20 2.58
CA ASP A 302 -3.28 4.89 3.97
C ASP A 302 -2.91 3.47 4.42
N SER A 303 -2.21 3.38 5.55
CA SER A 303 -2.09 2.13 6.33
C SER A 303 -3.48 1.53 6.66
N VAL A 304 -4.47 2.40 6.89
CA VAL A 304 -5.88 2.04 7.12
C VAL A 304 -6.52 1.41 5.89
N VAL A 305 -6.23 1.92 4.69
CA VAL A 305 -6.76 1.38 3.43
C VAL A 305 -6.09 0.06 3.10
N ALA A 306 -4.76 -0.02 3.24
CA ALA A 306 -4.03 -1.27 3.14
C ALA A 306 -4.59 -2.34 4.08
N ARG A 307 -4.83 -1.98 5.35
CA ARG A 307 -5.44 -2.86 6.35
C ARG A 307 -6.87 -3.26 5.98
N ARG A 308 -7.74 -2.32 5.60
CA ARG A 308 -9.12 -2.62 5.17
C ARG A 308 -9.18 -3.49 3.93
N VAL A 309 -8.31 -3.25 2.94
CA VAL A 309 -8.20 -4.13 1.76
C VAL A 309 -7.78 -5.52 2.22
N ALA A 310 -6.75 -5.63 3.06
CA ALA A 310 -6.29 -6.92 3.59
C ALA A 310 -7.38 -7.67 4.36
N ASP A 311 -8.07 -7.01 5.29
CA ASP A 311 -9.13 -7.60 6.11
C ASP A 311 -10.31 -8.05 5.25
N THR A 312 -10.73 -7.23 4.28
CA THR A 312 -11.85 -7.54 3.38
C THR A 312 -11.52 -8.72 2.47
N VAL A 313 -10.33 -8.71 1.85
CA VAL A 313 -9.86 -9.82 1.02
C VAL A 313 -9.68 -11.08 1.85
N ARG A 314 -9.14 -10.99 3.06
CA ARG A 314 -9.00 -12.12 3.99
C ARG A 314 -10.35 -12.73 4.34
N ALA A 315 -11.35 -11.91 4.69
CA ALA A 315 -12.69 -12.39 4.99
C ALA A 315 -13.30 -13.18 3.81
N VAL A 316 -13.18 -12.66 2.58
CA VAL A 316 -13.65 -13.35 1.37
C VAL A 316 -12.92 -14.67 1.19
N LEU A 317 -11.58 -14.67 1.26
CA LEU A 317 -10.79 -15.88 1.06
C LEU A 317 -11.07 -16.94 2.12
N THR A 318 -11.20 -16.56 3.40
CA THR A 318 -11.54 -17.47 4.49
C THR A 318 -12.91 -18.11 4.28
N ALA A 319 -13.91 -17.36 3.82
CA ALA A 319 -15.23 -17.90 3.52
C ALA A 319 -15.16 -18.97 2.40
N PHE A 320 -14.47 -18.67 1.30
CA PHE A 320 -14.31 -19.64 0.20
C PHE A 320 -13.43 -20.84 0.57
N GLN A 321 -12.46 -20.66 1.46
CA GLN A 321 -11.67 -21.76 2.00
C GLN A 321 -12.53 -22.69 2.86
N ALA A 322 -13.39 -22.14 3.72
CA ALA A 322 -14.34 -22.91 4.53
C ALA A 322 -15.32 -23.70 3.66
N ASP A 323 -15.76 -23.13 2.53
CA ASP A 323 -16.60 -23.79 1.52
C ASP A 323 -15.84 -24.80 0.63
N SER A 324 -14.58 -25.10 0.98
CA SER A 324 -13.72 -26.03 0.26
C SER A 324 -13.50 -25.65 -1.21
N ALA A 325 -13.44 -24.35 -1.53
CA ALA A 325 -13.12 -23.90 -2.89
C ALA A 325 -11.65 -24.15 -3.26
N PHE A 326 -10.77 -24.23 -2.26
CA PHE A 326 -9.35 -24.57 -2.35
C PHE A 326 -8.83 -24.91 -0.94
N PRO A 327 -7.74 -25.69 -0.79
CA PRO A 327 -7.11 -25.92 0.53
C PRO A 327 -6.50 -24.63 1.11
N GLY A 328 -5.98 -23.77 0.24
CA GLY A 328 -5.42 -22.48 0.59
C GLY A 328 -5.30 -21.57 -0.62
N ALA A 329 -5.11 -20.29 -0.33
CA ALA A 329 -5.00 -19.25 -1.34
C ALA A 329 -4.01 -18.18 -0.90
N TYR A 330 -3.45 -17.47 -1.88
CA TYR A 330 -2.68 -16.27 -1.68
C TYR A 330 -3.16 -15.18 -2.64
N ALA A 331 -3.60 -14.05 -2.12
CA ALA A 331 -4.00 -12.89 -2.92
C ALA A 331 -3.08 -11.70 -2.69
N VAL A 332 -2.84 -10.94 -3.74
CA VAL A 332 -2.14 -9.66 -3.68
C VAL A 332 -2.99 -8.60 -4.37
N VAL A 333 -3.19 -7.48 -3.67
CA VAL A 333 -3.78 -6.26 -4.22
C VAL A 333 -2.71 -5.20 -4.20
N GLY A 334 -2.48 -4.54 -5.32
CA GLY A 334 -1.47 -3.49 -5.42
C GLY A 334 -1.82 -2.45 -6.48
N THR A 335 -0.93 -1.49 -6.64
CA THR A 335 -1.00 -0.40 -7.63
C THR A 335 0.32 -0.35 -8.41
N HIS A 336 0.47 0.55 -9.38
CA HIS A 336 1.70 0.62 -10.20
C HIS A 336 3.00 0.75 -9.39
N ASP A 337 2.96 1.39 -8.22
CA ASP A 337 4.16 1.71 -7.42
C ASP A 337 4.32 0.90 -6.14
N ARG A 338 3.29 0.18 -5.68
CA ARG A 338 3.34 -0.54 -4.40
C ARG A 338 2.33 -1.68 -4.27
N ILE A 339 2.59 -2.56 -3.32
CA ILE A 339 1.61 -3.53 -2.80
C ILE A 339 0.75 -2.84 -1.74
N LEU A 340 -0.57 -3.05 -1.79
CA LEU A 340 -1.53 -2.55 -0.81
C LEU A 340 -1.85 -3.62 0.25
N ALA A 341 -2.03 -4.86 -0.18
CA ALA A 341 -2.30 -5.98 0.70
C ALA A 341 -1.75 -7.28 0.11
N SER A 342 -1.21 -8.14 0.97
CA SER A 342 -0.87 -9.53 0.66
C SER A 342 -1.51 -10.42 1.70
N VAL A 343 -2.30 -11.40 1.27
CA VAL A 343 -3.17 -12.17 2.15
C VAL A 343 -3.07 -13.65 1.79
N GLY A 344 -2.53 -14.45 2.71
CA GLY A 344 -2.65 -15.90 2.68
C GLY A 344 -3.87 -16.36 3.49
N VAL A 345 -4.46 -17.50 3.13
CA VAL A 345 -5.39 -18.24 3.98
C VAL A 345 -5.21 -19.75 3.76
N GLY A 346 -5.57 -20.54 4.77
CA GLY A 346 -5.55 -22.00 4.69
C GLY A 346 -4.15 -22.56 4.56
N HIS A 347 -4.00 -23.60 3.74
CA HIS A 347 -2.80 -24.41 3.63
C HIS A 347 -2.45 -24.68 2.16
N VAL A 348 -1.17 -24.81 1.82
CA VAL A 348 -0.77 -25.14 0.44
C VAL A 348 -1.25 -26.54 0.01
N ASN A 349 -1.60 -27.40 0.97
CA ASN A 349 -2.19 -28.72 0.77
C ASN A 349 -3.31 -28.96 1.81
N TRP A 350 -4.15 -29.99 1.65
CA TRP A 350 -5.18 -30.33 2.64
C TRP A 350 -4.61 -30.87 3.95
N ALA A 351 -3.39 -31.40 3.93
CA ALA A 351 -2.64 -31.68 5.14
C ALA A 351 -2.21 -30.37 5.82
N PRO A 352 -2.24 -30.27 7.17
CA PRO A 352 -1.80 -29.08 7.89
C PRO A 352 -0.40 -28.61 7.47
N SER A 353 -0.26 -27.33 7.17
CA SER A 353 1.02 -26.68 6.82
C SER A 353 1.02 -25.20 7.21
N ALA A 354 2.11 -24.47 7.00
CA ALA A 354 2.09 -23.02 7.20
C ALA A 354 1.11 -22.32 6.25
N GLU A 355 0.56 -21.17 6.66
CA GLU A 355 -0.22 -20.31 5.76
C GLU A 355 0.63 -19.96 4.52
N PRO A 356 0.06 -20.01 3.30
CA PRO A 356 0.80 -19.65 2.10
C PRO A 356 1.39 -18.23 2.21
N ASN A 357 2.61 -18.05 1.71
CA ASN A 357 3.28 -16.75 1.66
C ASN A 357 3.61 -16.34 0.21
N ASP A 358 4.21 -15.17 0.04
CA ASP A 358 4.46 -14.57 -1.28
C ASP A 358 5.48 -15.31 -2.15
N SER A 359 6.22 -16.26 -1.57
CA SER A 359 7.30 -17.03 -2.19
C SER A 359 6.89 -18.43 -2.64
N ILE A 360 5.67 -18.87 -2.32
CA ILE A 360 5.12 -20.14 -2.79
C ILE A 360 4.90 -20.08 -4.30
N LEU A 361 5.37 -21.11 -5.00
CA LEU A 361 5.22 -21.34 -6.41
C LEU A 361 3.89 -22.05 -6.70
N TRP A 362 3.13 -21.49 -7.62
CA TRP A 362 1.85 -22.03 -8.06
C TRP A 362 1.95 -22.41 -9.53
N ASP A 363 1.37 -23.55 -9.91
CA ASP A 363 1.15 -23.86 -11.33
C ASP A 363 0.17 -22.83 -11.89
N LEU A 364 0.62 -22.04 -12.84
CA LEU A 364 -0.13 -20.93 -13.40
C LEU A 364 -1.19 -21.35 -14.42
N ALA A 365 -1.15 -22.61 -14.90
CA ALA A 365 -1.99 -23.11 -15.97
C ALA A 365 -2.06 -22.08 -17.12
N SER A 366 -3.28 -21.69 -17.51
CA SER A 366 -3.51 -20.75 -18.62
C SER A 366 -2.99 -19.33 -18.41
N LEU A 367 -2.59 -18.90 -17.20
CA LEU A 367 -1.87 -17.63 -17.07
C LEU A 367 -0.53 -17.66 -17.82
N THR A 368 0.01 -18.84 -18.14
CA THR A 368 1.16 -19.02 -19.06
C THR A 368 0.97 -18.28 -20.39
N LYS A 369 -0.26 -18.26 -20.93
CA LYS A 369 -0.58 -17.59 -22.20
C LYS A 369 -0.36 -16.07 -22.12
N VAL A 370 -0.65 -15.47 -20.98
CA VAL A 370 -0.65 -14.01 -20.84
C VAL A 370 0.64 -13.50 -20.20
N VAL A 371 1.16 -14.23 -19.22
CA VAL A 371 2.40 -13.90 -18.53
C VAL A 371 3.62 -14.18 -19.41
N GLY A 372 3.67 -15.37 -20.02
CA GLY A 372 4.74 -15.77 -20.93
C GLY A 372 4.46 -15.37 -22.37
N MET A 373 3.53 -16.08 -23.03
CA MET A 373 3.38 -16.01 -24.48
C MET A 373 3.04 -14.62 -25.01
N THR A 374 2.10 -13.93 -24.38
CA THR A 374 1.69 -12.58 -24.80
C THR A 374 2.83 -11.58 -24.65
N SER A 375 3.65 -11.70 -23.59
CA SER A 375 4.86 -10.88 -23.40
C SER A 375 5.89 -11.11 -24.52
N ALA A 376 6.14 -12.37 -24.90
CA ALA A 376 7.07 -12.67 -26.00
C ALA A 376 6.57 -12.14 -27.34
N ILE A 377 5.28 -12.36 -27.67
CA ILE A 377 4.69 -11.84 -28.91
C ILE A 377 4.68 -10.31 -28.92
N ASN A 378 4.40 -9.66 -27.78
CA ASN A 378 4.48 -8.21 -27.65
C ASN A 378 5.88 -7.70 -28.00
N GLN A 379 6.94 -8.26 -27.40
CA GLN A 379 8.32 -7.87 -27.72
C GLN A 379 8.67 -8.09 -29.19
N LEU A 380 8.30 -9.24 -29.77
CA LEU A 380 8.62 -9.55 -31.17
C LEU A 380 7.83 -8.67 -32.16
N VAL A 381 6.62 -8.23 -31.80
CA VAL A 381 5.86 -7.24 -32.57
C VAL A 381 6.51 -5.86 -32.47
N ALA A 382 6.90 -5.43 -31.27
CA ALA A 382 7.60 -4.16 -31.06
C ALA A 382 8.93 -4.10 -31.84
N GLN A 383 9.63 -5.24 -31.95
CA GLN A 383 10.85 -5.39 -32.74
C GLN A 383 10.60 -5.51 -34.26
N GLY A 384 9.35 -5.53 -34.72
CA GLY A 384 8.98 -5.71 -36.13
C GLY A 384 9.21 -7.12 -36.69
N LYS A 385 9.60 -8.09 -35.85
CA LYS A 385 9.89 -9.47 -36.26
C LYS A 385 8.62 -10.30 -36.46
N VAL A 386 7.59 -10.04 -35.66
CA VAL A 386 6.25 -10.63 -35.81
C VAL A 386 5.27 -9.56 -36.27
N LYS A 387 4.48 -9.85 -37.31
CA LYS A 387 3.38 -9.01 -37.78
C LYS A 387 2.07 -9.71 -37.42
N LEU A 388 1.22 -9.05 -36.65
CA LEU A 388 -0.05 -9.62 -36.17
C LEU A 388 -0.95 -10.07 -37.33
N ASP A 389 -1.07 -9.26 -38.38
CA ASP A 389 -1.95 -9.55 -39.51
C ASP A 389 -1.27 -10.41 -40.61
N ALA A 390 -0.05 -10.91 -40.36
CA ALA A 390 0.59 -11.83 -41.29
C ALA A 390 0.07 -13.27 -41.09
N PRO A 391 -0.03 -14.08 -42.18
CA PRO A 391 -0.37 -15.48 -42.07
C PRO A 391 0.60 -16.24 -41.17
N VAL A 392 0.10 -17.14 -40.32
CA VAL A 392 0.92 -17.99 -39.45
C VAL A 392 1.95 -18.79 -40.26
N GLN A 393 1.57 -19.23 -41.46
CA GLN A 393 2.43 -19.98 -42.39
C GLN A 393 3.70 -19.23 -42.81
N ARG A 394 3.71 -17.89 -42.71
CA ARG A 394 4.94 -17.10 -42.89
C ARG A 394 6.04 -17.52 -41.93
N TYR A 395 5.66 -17.87 -40.70
CA TYR A 395 6.57 -18.26 -39.63
C TYR A 395 6.68 -19.78 -39.51
N LEU A 396 5.57 -20.49 -39.71
CA LEU A 396 5.47 -21.95 -39.61
C LEU A 396 5.05 -22.57 -40.95
N PRO A 397 5.91 -22.63 -41.97
CA PRO A 397 5.53 -23.08 -43.32
C PRO A 397 5.10 -24.56 -43.39
N LYS A 398 5.48 -25.36 -42.40
CA LYS A 398 5.03 -26.76 -42.28
C LYS A 398 3.58 -26.88 -41.79
N TRP A 399 2.99 -25.82 -41.22
CA TRP A 399 1.61 -25.80 -40.75
C TRP A 399 0.63 -25.57 -41.90
N LYS A 400 0.39 -26.61 -42.70
CA LYS A 400 -0.42 -26.55 -43.91
C LYS A 400 -1.55 -27.58 -43.89
N ASP A 401 -2.57 -27.30 -44.69
CA ASP A 401 -3.66 -28.24 -44.91
C ASP A 401 -3.18 -29.46 -45.73
N PRO A 402 -3.74 -30.66 -45.53
CA PRO A 402 -3.55 -31.77 -46.45
C PRO A 402 -3.96 -31.40 -47.88
N LYS A 403 -3.29 -31.97 -48.90
CA LYS A 403 -3.50 -31.61 -50.33
C LYS A 403 -4.96 -31.67 -50.77
N HIS A 404 -5.74 -32.61 -50.24
CA HIS A 404 -7.16 -32.84 -50.61
C HIS A 404 -8.17 -32.25 -49.62
N TRP A 405 -7.72 -31.43 -48.66
CA TRP A 405 -8.60 -30.82 -47.66
C TRP A 405 -9.62 -29.87 -48.30
N LYS A 406 -10.92 -30.04 -48.02
CA LYS A 406 -12.00 -29.19 -48.57
C LYS A 406 -12.58 -28.17 -47.57
N GLY A 407 -12.17 -28.22 -46.29
CA GLY A 407 -12.68 -27.33 -45.25
C GLY A 407 -11.97 -25.96 -45.19
N ALA A 408 -12.18 -25.26 -44.07
CA ALA A 408 -11.54 -23.98 -43.77
C ALA A 408 -10.00 -24.09 -43.86
N LYS A 409 -9.36 -23.07 -44.47
CA LYS A 409 -7.96 -23.15 -44.87
C LYS A 409 -7.02 -22.47 -43.87
N LYS A 410 -5.96 -23.18 -43.43
CA LYS A 410 -4.91 -22.66 -42.54
C LYS A 410 -4.16 -21.45 -43.11
N LYS A 411 -4.08 -21.33 -44.44
CA LYS A 411 -3.41 -20.19 -45.11
C LYS A 411 -4.02 -18.82 -44.78
N ALA A 412 -5.29 -18.79 -44.36
CA ALA A 412 -6.00 -17.56 -44.01
C ALA A 412 -5.80 -17.15 -42.53
N VAL A 413 -5.28 -18.04 -41.68
CA VAL A 413 -5.10 -17.76 -40.25
C VAL A 413 -3.90 -16.84 -40.06
N THR A 414 -4.12 -15.72 -39.38
CA THR A 414 -3.09 -14.76 -38.99
C THR A 414 -2.59 -14.99 -37.57
N VAL A 415 -1.46 -14.36 -37.21
CA VAL A 415 -0.96 -14.38 -35.82
C VAL A 415 -1.97 -13.74 -34.87
N ARG A 416 -2.68 -12.70 -35.33
CA ARG A 416 -3.77 -12.05 -34.60
C ARG A 416 -4.85 -13.07 -34.26
N ASP A 417 -5.29 -13.86 -35.23
CA ASP A 417 -6.34 -14.85 -35.02
C ASP A 417 -5.95 -15.91 -33.98
N LEU A 418 -4.67 -16.31 -33.93
CA LEU A 418 -4.19 -17.22 -32.89
C LEU A 418 -4.30 -16.59 -31.49
N ILE A 419 -3.78 -15.37 -31.32
CA ILE A 419 -3.67 -14.72 -30.00
C ILE A 419 -4.99 -14.13 -29.49
N THR A 420 -5.97 -13.90 -30.37
CA THR A 420 -7.35 -13.50 -30.01
C THR A 420 -8.32 -14.68 -29.96
N HIS A 421 -7.86 -15.91 -30.20
CA HIS A 421 -8.69 -17.13 -30.21
C HIS A 421 -9.76 -17.16 -31.32
N GLN A 422 -9.44 -16.60 -32.49
CA GLN A 422 -10.34 -16.46 -33.65
C GLN A 422 -9.85 -17.25 -34.86
N SER A 423 -8.89 -18.15 -34.68
CA SER A 423 -8.25 -18.91 -35.76
C SER A 423 -9.12 -20.00 -36.39
N GLY A 424 -10.22 -20.36 -35.75
CA GLY A 424 -11.05 -21.50 -36.14
C GLY A 424 -10.47 -22.86 -35.72
N LEU A 425 -9.35 -22.90 -34.98
CA LEU A 425 -8.86 -24.12 -34.36
C LEU A 425 -9.83 -24.63 -33.28
N PRO A 426 -9.95 -25.95 -33.07
CA PRO A 426 -10.69 -26.49 -31.94
C PRO A 426 -10.07 -26.01 -30.62
N ALA A 427 -10.87 -26.00 -29.56
CA ALA A 427 -10.42 -25.59 -28.24
C ALA A 427 -9.23 -26.44 -27.76
N TRP A 428 -9.28 -27.75 -28.02
CA TRP A 428 -8.37 -28.71 -27.44
C TRP A 428 -8.30 -30.02 -28.25
N ARG A 429 -7.19 -30.76 -28.12
CA ARG A 429 -6.97 -32.12 -28.63
C ARG A 429 -6.18 -32.92 -27.59
N PRO A 430 -6.46 -34.21 -27.32
CA PRO A 430 -5.76 -35.01 -26.31
C PRO A 430 -4.35 -35.44 -26.78
N LEU A 431 -3.43 -34.49 -26.94
CA LEU A 431 -2.06 -34.75 -27.41
C LEU A 431 -1.33 -35.79 -26.55
N HIS A 432 -1.57 -35.80 -25.25
CA HIS A 432 -0.99 -36.75 -24.30
C HIS A 432 -1.48 -38.20 -24.44
N LYS A 433 -2.62 -38.43 -25.13
CA LYS A 433 -3.14 -39.77 -25.41
C LYS A 433 -2.78 -40.25 -26.80
N GLU A 434 -2.71 -39.32 -27.75
CA GLU A 434 -2.46 -39.62 -29.17
C GLU A 434 -0.97 -39.60 -29.54
N GLY A 435 -0.17 -38.80 -28.83
CA GLY A 435 1.28 -38.70 -29.02
C GLY A 435 2.03 -39.67 -28.11
N VAL A 436 3.15 -40.19 -28.60
CA VAL A 436 4.05 -41.09 -27.84
C VAL A 436 5.31 -40.37 -27.33
N ASP A 437 5.60 -39.19 -27.87
CA ASP A 437 6.74 -38.33 -27.56
C ASP A 437 6.41 -36.86 -27.88
N PRO A 438 7.22 -35.87 -27.43
CA PRO A 438 6.96 -34.46 -27.72
C PRO A 438 6.87 -34.09 -29.20
N ASP A 439 7.63 -34.76 -30.06
CA ASP A 439 7.63 -34.48 -31.50
C ASP A 439 6.35 -34.96 -32.18
N SER A 440 5.85 -36.14 -31.81
CA SER A 440 4.57 -36.69 -32.26
C SER A 440 3.40 -35.86 -31.76
N ALA A 441 3.43 -35.40 -30.49
CA ALA A 441 2.46 -34.46 -29.95
C ALA A 441 2.42 -33.15 -30.75
N MET A 442 3.59 -32.59 -31.10
CA MET A 442 3.66 -31.40 -31.95
C MET A 442 3.18 -31.67 -33.39
N ARG A 443 3.47 -32.84 -33.97
CA ARG A 443 2.93 -33.24 -35.29
C ARG A 443 1.40 -33.28 -35.27
N LEU A 444 0.78 -33.72 -34.17
CA LEU A 444 -0.67 -33.71 -34.02
C LEU A 444 -1.22 -32.28 -34.00
N VAL A 445 -0.58 -31.34 -33.26
CA VAL A 445 -0.94 -29.90 -33.32
C VAL A 445 -0.91 -29.39 -34.76
N TYR A 446 0.13 -29.77 -35.52
CA TYR A 446 0.26 -29.35 -36.91
C TYR A 446 -0.81 -29.95 -37.83
N ALA A 447 -1.17 -31.21 -37.58
CA ALA A 447 -2.15 -31.95 -38.35
C ALA A 447 -3.60 -31.54 -38.07
N THR A 448 -3.91 -31.01 -36.87
CA THR A 448 -5.28 -30.66 -36.47
C THR A 448 -5.94 -29.71 -37.49
N PRO A 449 -7.12 -30.06 -38.05
CA PRO A 449 -7.87 -29.21 -38.96
C PRO A 449 -8.50 -28.02 -38.24
N LEU A 450 -8.98 -27.04 -39.00
CA LEU A 450 -9.83 -25.97 -38.47
C LEU A 450 -11.29 -26.46 -38.41
N ASP A 451 -11.98 -26.19 -37.31
CA ASP A 451 -13.42 -26.44 -37.15
C ASP A 451 -14.27 -25.45 -37.96
N THR A 452 -13.79 -24.21 -38.07
CA THR A 452 -14.50 -23.09 -38.71
C THR A 452 -13.51 -22.21 -39.47
N ALA A 453 -14.01 -21.35 -40.36
CA ALA A 453 -13.16 -20.34 -40.98
C ALA A 453 -12.66 -19.31 -39.94
N PRO A 454 -11.45 -18.75 -40.10
CA PRO A 454 -10.93 -17.73 -39.20
C PRO A 454 -11.88 -16.53 -39.12
N GLY A 455 -12.05 -15.96 -37.93
CA GLY A 455 -12.92 -14.81 -37.68
C GLY A 455 -14.42 -15.13 -37.59
N VAL A 456 -14.86 -16.37 -37.81
CA VAL A 456 -16.30 -16.73 -37.72
C VAL A 456 -16.82 -16.79 -36.28
N ARG A 457 -16.02 -17.32 -35.35
CA ARG A 457 -16.33 -17.32 -33.91
C ARG A 457 -15.06 -17.31 -33.07
N MET A 458 -15.17 -16.87 -31.81
CA MET A 458 -14.10 -17.02 -30.83
C MET A 458 -14.18 -18.40 -30.16
N VAL A 459 -13.09 -19.17 -30.22
CA VAL A 459 -12.94 -20.47 -29.54
C VAL A 459 -11.64 -20.44 -28.75
N TYR A 460 -11.74 -20.42 -27.42
CA TYR A 460 -10.58 -20.44 -26.53
C TYR A 460 -9.77 -21.73 -26.75
N SER A 461 -8.65 -21.58 -27.48
CA SER A 461 -7.89 -22.69 -28.05
C SER A 461 -6.46 -22.75 -27.51
N ASP A 462 -6.12 -23.89 -26.91
CA ASP A 462 -4.76 -24.20 -26.45
C ASP A 462 -3.81 -24.41 -27.62
N LEU A 463 -4.30 -24.99 -28.72
CA LEU A 463 -3.52 -25.25 -29.93
C LEU A 463 -2.98 -23.95 -30.53
N GLY A 464 -3.78 -22.88 -30.50
CA GLY A 464 -3.33 -21.56 -30.95
C GLY A 464 -2.17 -21.01 -30.12
N ALA A 465 -2.22 -21.15 -28.80
CA ALA A 465 -1.13 -20.73 -27.91
C ALA A 465 0.14 -21.59 -28.06
N ILE A 466 0.00 -22.89 -28.32
CA ILE A 466 1.14 -23.78 -28.63
C ILE A 466 1.82 -23.34 -29.93
N LEU A 467 1.04 -23.04 -30.98
CA LEU A 467 1.58 -22.52 -32.25
C LEU A 467 2.26 -21.16 -32.08
N LEU A 468 1.72 -20.25 -31.26
CA LEU A 468 2.40 -19.00 -30.92
C LEU A 468 3.77 -19.27 -30.27
N GLY A 469 3.88 -20.28 -29.41
CA GLY A 469 5.15 -20.72 -28.84
C GLY A 469 6.17 -21.10 -29.91
N GLN A 470 5.74 -21.88 -30.90
CA GLN A 470 6.57 -22.26 -32.05
C GLN A 470 6.97 -21.05 -32.90
N ILE A 471 6.11 -20.04 -33.06
CA ILE A 471 6.47 -18.78 -33.74
C ILE A 471 7.57 -18.06 -32.96
N VAL A 472 7.46 -17.95 -31.64
CA VAL A 472 8.50 -17.34 -30.80
C VAL A 472 9.83 -18.03 -31.01
N GLU A 473 9.88 -19.36 -30.90
CA GLU A 473 11.14 -20.11 -31.07
C GLU A 473 11.72 -19.96 -32.48
N LYS A 474 10.86 -20.00 -33.50
CA LYS A 474 11.30 -19.90 -34.89
C LYS A 474 11.85 -18.53 -35.25
N VAL A 475 11.27 -17.46 -34.67
CA VAL A 475 11.64 -16.07 -34.96
C VAL A 475 12.80 -15.59 -34.10
N SER A 476 12.89 -16.04 -32.85
CA SER A 476 13.96 -15.65 -31.93
C SER A 476 15.21 -16.51 -32.05
N HIS A 477 15.09 -17.72 -32.59
CA HIS A 477 16.12 -18.76 -32.56
C HIS A 477 16.50 -19.21 -31.14
N GLU A 478 15.60 -19.02 -30.17
CA GLU A 478 15.74 -19.45 -28.78
C GLU A 478 14.60 -20.38 -28.39
N LYS A 479 14.84 -21.30 -27.46
CA LYS A 479 13.75 -22.03 -26.81
C LYS A 479 12.85 -21.07 -26.04
N LEU A 480 11.55 -21.37 -25.96
CA LEU A 480 10.55 -20.47 -25.37
C LEU A 480 10.89 -20.06 -23.92
N ASP A 481 11.27 -21.05 -23.10
CA ASP A 481 11.69 -20.84 -21.71
C ASP A 481 12.96 -19.98 -21.60
N ALA A 482 13.95 -20.23 -22.46
CA ALA A 482 15.18 -19.45 -22.53
C ALA A 482 14.93 -17.99 -22.93
N TYR A 483 14.08 -17.79 -23.96
CA TYR A 483 13.68 -16.46 -24.42
C TYR A 483 13.01 -15.67 -23.29
N LEU A 484 11.98 -16.26 -22.66
CA LEU A 484 11.23 -15.58 -21.60
C LEU A 484 12.12 -15.28 -20.38
N ARG A 485 13.02 -16.19 -20.02
CA ARG A 485 14.00 -15.96 -18.95
C ARG A 485 14.93 -14.80 -19.25
N ARG A 486 15.46 -14.75 -20.45
CA ARG A 486 16.44 -13.73 -20.86
C ARG A 486 15.81 -12.35 -21.02
N HIS A 487 14.63 -12.28 -21.63
CA HIS A 487 14.05 -11.02 -22.10
C HIS A 487 12.89 -10.51 -21.27
N VAL A 488 12.29 -11.33 -20.39
CA VAL A 488 11.15 -10.93 -19.55
C VAL A 488 11.46 -11.13 -18.07
N TRP A 489 11.73 -12.35 -17.61
CA TRP A 489 11.86 -12.64 -16.17
C TRP A 489 13.07 -11.94 -15.55
N LYS A 490 14.26 -12.13 -16.12
CA LYS A 490 15.52 -11.58 -15.58
C LYS A 490 15.51 -10.04 -15.57
N PRO A 491 15.14 -9.33 -16.66
CA PRO A 491 15.06 -7.87 -16.65
C PRO A 491 14.04 -7.33 -15.63
N LEU A 492 12.92 -8.04 -15.43
CA LEU A 492 11.89 -7.63 -14.49
C LEU A 492 12.20 -8.01 -13.03
N GLY A 493 13.22 -8.83 -12.81
CA GLY A 493 13.57 -9.36 -11.49
C GLY A 493 12.61 -10.44 -10.99
N MET A 494 11.92 -11.13 -11.89
CA MET A 494 11.07 -12.29 -11.56
C MET A 494 11.98 -13.53 -11.39
N ARG A 495 12.32 -13.85 -10.14
CA ARG A 495 13.36 -14.85 -9.81
C ARG A 495 12.80 -16.25 -9.58
N ASP A 496 11.52 -16.34 -9.27
CA ASP A 496 10.81 -17.58 -8.96
C ASP A 496 10.11 -18.15 -10.21
N THR A 497 9.83 -17.29 -11.20
CA THR A 497 9.06 -17.63 -12.39
C THR A 497 9.86 -18.50 -13.36
N GLN A 498 9.38 -19.73 -13.58
CA GLN A 498 10.08 -20.71 -14.41
C GLN A 498 9.15 -21.81 -14.93
N TYR A 499 9.56 -22.43 -16.02
CA TYR A 499 9.06 -23.76 -16.40
C TYR A 499 9.87 -24.82 -15.69
N LYS A 500 9.28 -26.00 -15.46
CA LYS A 500 9.98 -27.18 -14.92
C LYS A 500 10.84 -26.86 -13.68
N PRO A 501 10.22 -26.36 -12.59
CA PRO A 501 10.96 -26.00 -11.38
C PRO A 501 11.77 -27.21 -10.86
N ASP A 502 12.94 -26.93 -10.31
CA ASP A 502 13.82 -27.95 -9.75
C ASP A 502 13.18 -28.67 -8.55
N SER A 503 13.49 -29.95 -8.37
CA SER A 503 12.91 -30.77 -7.29
C SER A 503 13.28 -30.26 -5.89
N SER A 504 14.39 -29.52 -5.73
CA SER A 504 14.73 -28.84 -4.47
C SER A 504 13.69 -27.80 -4.03
N LEU A 505 12.86 -27.31 -4.97
CA LEU A 505 11.80 -26.34 -4.69
C LEU A 505 10.48 -26.99 -4.30
N LEU A 506 10.38 -28.33 -4.23
CA LEU A 506 9.10 -29.03 -4.03
C LEU A 506 8.31 -28.51 -2.82
N GLN A 507 8.97 -28.26 -1.69
CA GLN A 507 8.35 -27.72 -0.46
C GLN A 507 7.88 -26.27 -0.58
N ARG A 508 8.34 -25.56 -1.62
CA ARG A 508 7.87 -24.22 -1.99
C ARG A 508 6.84 -24.25 -3.10
N ILE A 509 6.37 -25.41 -3.57
CA ILE A 509 5.41 -25.54 -4.67
C ILE A 509 4.08 -26.04 -4.10
N ALA A 510 2.96 -25.40 -4.49
CA ALA A 510 1.64 -25.91 -4.17
C ALA A 510 1.34 -27.17 -5.02
N PRO A 511 0.98 -28.33 -4.40
CA PRO A 511 0.52 -29.50 -5.14
C PRO A 511 -0.78 -29.20 -5.89
N THR A 512 -1.00 -29.91 -6.99
CA THR A 512 -2.22 -29.79 -7.79
C THR A 512 -3.12 -30.99 -7.52
N GLU A 513 -3.33 -31.91 -8.46
CA GLU A 513 -4.28 -33.01 -8.27
C GLU A 513 -3.60 -34.38 -8.16
N TYR A 514 -4.32 -35.37 -7.62
CA TYR A 514 -4.01 -36.76 -7.91
C TYR A 514 -4.53 -37.09 -9.32
N ASP A 515 -3.62 -37.23 -10.27
CA ASP A 515 -3.98 -37.46 -11.66
C ASP A 515 -4.18 -38.96 -11.92
N SER A 516 -5.39 -39.34 -12.34
CA SER A 516 -5.73 -40.72 -12.70
C SER A 516 -5.10 -41.18 -14.01
N PHE A 517 -4.64 -40.28 -14.88
CA PHE A 517 -3.89 -40.68 -16.07
C PHE A 517 -2.43 -41.00 -15.70
N ARG A 518 -1.75 -40.09 -14.99
CA ARG A 518 -0.35 -40.27 -14.55
C ARG A 518 -0.19 -41.13 -13.29
N GLN A 519 -1.30 -41.55 -12.65
CA GLN A 519 -1.36 -42.41 -11.45
C GLN A 519 -0.50 -41.89 -10.28
N ARG A 520 -0.44 -40.56 -10.11
CA ARG A 520 0.34 -39.92 -9.05
C ARG A 520 -0.17 -38.54 -8.69
N LEU A 521 0.19 -38.07 -7.50
CA LEU A 521 0.04 -36.66 -7.14
C LEU A 521 0.94 -35.80 -8.03
N ILE A 522 0.35 -34.79 -8.66
CA ILE A 522 1.06 -33.84 -9.49
C ILE A 522 1.56 -32.69 -8.61
N TRP A 523 2.86 -32.73 -8.32
CA TRP A 523 3.57 -31.78 -7.48
C TRP A 523 4.95 -31.50 -8.10
N GLY A 524 5.24 -30.23 -8.38
CA GLY A 524 6.51 -29.81 -9.00
C GLY A 524 6.60 -30.02 -10.51
N THR A 525 5.59 -30.65 -11.13
CA THR A 525 5.48 -30.81 -12.57
C THR A 525 4.18 -30.20 -13.08
N VAL A 526 4.15 -29.72 -14.32
CA VAL A 526 2.95 -29.11 -14.93
C VAL A 526 1.70 -29.97 -14.79
N HIS A 527 0.60 -29.33 -14.41
CA HIS A 527 -0.73 -29.94 -14.27
C HIS A 527 -1.30 -30.38 -15.62
N ASP A 528 -1.26 -29.50 -16.62
CA ASP A 528 -1.78 -29.76 -17.97
C ASP A 528 -1.06 -30.93 -18.67
N GLU A 529 -1.82 -31.94 -19.08
CA GLU A 529 -1.29 -33.17 -19.65
C GLU A 529 -0.68 -32.94 -21.03
N ASN A 530 -1.23 -32.02 -21.83
CA ASN A 530 -0.69 -31.70 -23.14
C ASN A 530 0.65 -30.96 -23.04
N ALA A 531 0.79 -30.04 -22.09
CA ALA A 531 2.06 -29.38 -21.81
C ALA A 531 3.10 -30.41 -21.32
N ALA A 532 2.69 -31.37 -20.48
CA ALA A 532 3.57 -32.48 -20.08
C ALA A 532 4.01 -33.32 -21.28
N ALA A 533 3.08 -33.69 -22.17
CA ALA A 533 3.38 -34.45 -23.39
C ALA A 533 4.29 -33.69 -24.36
N LEU A 534 4.26 -32.35 -24.33
CA LEU A 534 5.16 -31.47 -25.09
C LEU A 534 6.50 -31.22 -24.38
N GLY A 535 6.83 -31.96 -23.31
CA GLY A 535 8.10 -31.85 -22.59
C GLY A 535 8.12 -30.81 -21.46
N GLY A 536 6.96 -30.27 -21.08
CA GLY A 536 6.76 -29.37 -19.94
C GLY A 536 6.90 -27.88 -20.24
N VAL A 537 7.31 -27.50 -21.46
CA VAL A 537 7.44 -26.10 -21.90
C VAL A 537 6.50 -25.87 -23.09
N ALA A 538 5.38 -25.21 -22.85
CA ALA A 538 4.41 -24.91 -23.88
C ALA A 538 3.84 -23.50 -23.73
N GLY A 539 3.31 -22.95 -24.83
CA GLY A 539 2.73 -21.62 -24.82
C GLY A 539 1.40 -21.51 -24.07
N HIS A 540 0.68 -22.62 -23.91
CA HIS A 540 -0.65 -22.62 -23.31
C HIS A 540 -0.64 -22.88 -21.79
N ALA A 541 0.37 -23.60 -21.27
CA ALA A 541 0.52 -24.00 -19.87
C ALA A 541 1.98 -24.41 -19.55
N GLY A 542 2.29 -24.61 -18.26
CA GLY A 542 3.60 -25.11 -17.79
C GLY A 542 4.43 -24.13 -16.96
N LEU A 543 4.01 -22.87 -16.88
CA LEU A 543 4.70 -21.87 -16.07
C LEU A 543 4.33 -22.01 -14.59
N PHE A 544 5.33 -21.90 -13.72
CA PHE A 544 5.17 -21.73 -12.29
C PHE A 544 5.61 -20.31 -11.91
N SER A 545 4.94 -19.69 -10.94
CA SER A 545 5.33 -18.36 -10.42
C SER A 545 4.89 -18.18 -8.98
N SER A 546 5.53 -17.20 -8.33
CA SER A 546 5.15 -16.71 -7.01
C SER A 546 4.30 -15.43 -7.10
N ALA A 547 3.62 -15.08 -6.01
CA ALA A 547 2.85 -13.85 -5.92
C ALA A 547 3.77 -12.61 -6.00
N ARG A 548 4.99 -12.71 -5.45
CA ARG A 548 6.03 -11.69 -5.54
C ARG A 548 6.35 -11.35 -7.00
N ASP A 549 6.61 -12.36 -7.82
CA ASP A 549 6.96 -12.18 -9.23
C ASP A 549 5.79 -11.64 -10.05
N LEU A 550 4.58 -12.19 -9.86
CA LEU A 550 3.38 -11.71 -10.57
C LEU A 550 3.01 -10.27 -10.19
N SER A 551 3.35 -9.82 -8.99
CA SER A 551 3.16 -8.43 -8.59
C SER A 551 4.06 -7.49 -9.39
N ARG A 552 5.33 -7.85 -9.59
CA ARG A 552 6.27 -7.08 -10.43
C ARG A 552 5.80 -7.02 -11.88
N PHE A 553 5.30 -8.15 -12.39
CA PHE A 553 4.69 -8.23 -13.71
C PHE A 553 3.47 -7.32 -13.86
N ALA A 554 2.55 -7.34 -12.88
CA ALA A 554 1.37 -6.46 -12.89
C ALA A 554 1.77 -4.98 -12.82
N GLN A 555 2.74 -4.63 -11.97
CA GLN A 555 3.27 -3.28 -11.85
C GLN A 555 3.94 -2.80 -13.13
N MET A 556 4.68 -3.65 -13.84
CA MET A 556 5.23 -3.32 -15.15
C MET A 556 4.12 -2.97 -16.15
N TYR A 557 3.02 -3.72 -16.18
CA TYR A 557 1.88 -3.43 -17.05
C TYR A 557 1.18 -2.11 -16.68
N LEU A 558 0.97 -1.84 -15.39
CA LEU A 558 0.39 -0.56 -14.94
C LEU A 558 1.31 0.64 -15.20
N ASN A 559 2.63 0.41 -15.22
CA ASN A 559 3.65 1.39 -15.63
C ASN A 559 3.96 1.35 -17.13
N PHE A 560 3.08 0.77 -17.95
CA PHE A 560 3.18 0.76 -19.42
C PHE A 560 4.51 0.20 -19.96
N GLY A 561 5.00 -0.87 -19.33
CA GLY A 561 6.15 -1.65 -19.81
C GLY A 561 7.45 -1.43 -19.06
N THR A 562 7.45 -0.59 -18.02
CA THR A 562 8.65 -0.28 -17.21
C THR A 562 8.44 -0.65 -15.75
N HIS A 563 9.46 -1.19 -15.08
CA HIS A 563 9.43 -1.39 -13.63
C HIS A 563 10.86 -1.25 -13.08
N ASP A 564 11.02 -0.59 -11.93
CA ASP A 564 12.32 -0.28 -11.32
C ASP A 564 13.35 0.31 -12.31
N GLY A 565 12.88 1.25 -13.16
CA GLY A 565 13.71 1.91 -14.19
C GLY A 565 14.05 1.03 -15.40
N THR A 566 13.64 -0.24 -15.42
CA THR A 566 13.91 -1.17 -16.52
C THR A 566 12.71 -1.27 -17.46
N LYS A 567 12.91 -0.93 -18.74
CA LYS A 567 11.92 -1.13 -19.81
C LYS A 567 11.97 -2.58 -20.31
N VAL A 568 10.88 -3.31 -20.15
CA VAL A 568 10.75 -4.72 -20.57
C VAL A 568 9.83 -4.86 -21.79
N LEU A 569 8.77 -4.07 -21.85
CA LEU A 569 7.81 -4.04 -22.96
C LEU A 569 7.68 -2.63 -23.53
N ASP A 570 7.29 -2.53 -24.80
CA ASP A 570 7.05 -1.24 -25.43
C ASP A 570 5.65 -0.69 -25.11
N ARG A 571 5.59 0.59 -24.71
CA ARG A 571 4.35 1.28 -24.33
C ARG A 571 3.30 1.25 -25.44
N ASN A 572 3.70 1.53 -26.68
CA ASN A 572 2.74 1.61 -27.79
C ASN A 572 2.19 0.23 -28.12
N THR A 573 3.05 -0.80 -28.09
CA THR A 573 2.61 -2.19 -28.28
C THR A 573 1.69 -2.66 -27.15
N ILE A 574 1.99 -2.34 -25.88
CA ILE A 574 1.10 -2.62 -24.75
C ILE A 574 -0.28 -1.99 -24.96
N LEU A 575 -0.34 -0.70 -25.27
CA LEU A 575 -1.61 0.01 -25.48
C LEU A 575 -2.41 -0.59 -26.64
N ALA A 576 -1.73 -1.02 -27.71
CA ALA A 576 -2.38 -1.73 -28.82
C ALA A 576 -2.93 -3.09 -28.41
N PHE A 577 -2.25 -3.81 -27.51
CA PHE A 577 -2.65 -5.14 -27.06
C PHE A 577 -3.81 -5.12 -26.07
N GLN A 578 -4.01 -4.02 -25.34
CA GLN A 578 -5.09 -3.86 -24.34
C GLN A 578 -6.45 -3.48 -24.94
N ARG A 579 -6.49 -3.07 -26.21
CA ARG A 579 -7.73 -2.67 -26.90
C ARG A 579 -8.44 -3.90 -27.45
N ALA A 580 -9.71 -4.08 -27.06
CA ALA A 580 -10.61 -4.97 -27.79
C ALA A 580 -10.96 -4.29 -29.12
N ARG A 581 -10.94 -5.05 -30.23
CA ARG A 581 -11.30 -4.50 -31.54
C ARG A 581 -12.81 -4.46 -31.75
N ASP A 582 -13.50 -5.52 -31.36
CA ASP A 582 -14.95 -5.63 -31.49
C ASP A 582 -15.52 -6.41 -30.30
N SER A 583 -16.06 -5.66 -29.34
CA SER A 583 -16.69 -6.21 -28.13
C SER A 583 -18.04 -6.88 -28.40
N SER A 584 -18.65 -6.69 -29.58
CA SER A 584 -19.87 -7.39 -29.97
C SER A 584 -19.60 -8.85 -30.36
N PHE A 585 -18.37 -9.13 -30.80
CA PHE A 585 -17.93 -10.46 -31.20
C PHE A 585 -17.19 -11.21 -30.08
N SER A 586 -16.34 -10.52 -29.31
CA SER A 586 -15.55 -11.14 -28.25
C SER A 586 -15.12 -10.14 -27.19
N ASN A 587 -15.06 -10.59 -25.93
CA ASN A 587 -14.43 -9.84 -24.84
C ASN A 587 -12.89 -9.99 -24.81
N ARG A 588 -12.25 -10.41 -25.91
CA ARG A 588 -10.80 -10.60 -25.99
C ARG A 588 -10.11 -9.38 -26.58
N ALA A 589 -9.06 -8.93 -25.89
CA ALA A 589 -8.02 -8.11 -26.50
C ALA A 589 -6.87 -9.03 -26.97
N ILE A 590 -5.76 -8.45 -27.45
CA ILE A 590 -4.64 -9.24 -27.95
C ILE A 590 -3.94 -9.91 -26.76
N GLY A 591 -4.21 -11.20 -26.56
CA GLY A 591 -3.65 -12.00 -25.47
C GLY A 591 -4.32 -11.80 -24.12
N TRP A 592 -5.38 -10.99 -24.00
CA TRP A 592 -6.02 -10.66 -22.72
C TRP A 592 -7.53 -10.82 -22.77
N GLU A 593 -8.15 -11.11 -21.61
CA GLU A 593 -9.58 -10.94 -21.40
C GLU A 593 -9.90 -9.50 -20.97
N LYS A 594 -11.10 -9.05 -21.33
CA LYS A 594 -11.70 -7.80 -20.86
C LYS A 594 -12.83 -8.08 -19.87
N PRO A 595 -13.13 -7.14 -18.95
CA PRO A 595 -14.28 -7.25 -18.06
C PRO A 595 -15.58 -7.33 -18.84
N THR A 596 -16.51 -8.12 -18.33
CA THR A 596 -17.87 -8.27 -18.89
C THR A 596 -18.95 -7.98 -17.85
N GLY A 597 -18.55 -7.58 -16.63
CA GLY A 597 -19.45 -7.44 -15.48
C GLY A 597 -19.86 -8.76 -14.83
N GLY A 598 -19.50 -9.91 -15.40
CA GLY A 598 -19.80 -11.24 -14.83
C GLY A 598 -18.64 -12.23 -14.83
N ASN A 599 -17.51 -11.92 -15.47
CA ASN A 599 -16.32 -12.75 -15.45
C ASN A 599 -15.43 -12.45 -14.23
N SER A 600 -14.28 -13.14 -14.14
CA SER A 600 -13.35 -13.05 -13.00
C SER A 600 -12.76 -11.66 -12.71
N ALA A 601 -13.01 -10.66 -13.55
CA ALA A 601 -12.72 -9.25 -13.28
C ALA A 601 -13.57 -8.66 -12.15
N GLY A 602 -14.63 -9.36 -11.74
CA GLY A 602 -15.65 -8.79 -10.87
C GLY A 602 -16.58 -7.84 -11.63
N ARG A 603 -17.37 -7.12 -10.85
CA ARG A 603 -18.33 -6.11 -11.30
C ARG A 603 -17.78 -4.69 -11.24
N ARG A 604 -16.68 -4.48 -10.49
CA ARG A 604 -16.15 -3.14 -10.18
C ARG A 604 -15.00 -2.68 -11.08
N MET A 605 -14.32 -3.59 -11.78
CA MET A 605 -13.22 -3.19 -12.66
C MET A 605 -13.71 -2.37 -13.85
N SER A 606 -12.91 -1.36 -14.23
CA SER A 606 -13.24 -0.48 -15.33
C SER A 606 -13.15 -1.21 -16.69
N PRO A 607 -13.81 -0.71 -17.75
CA PRO A 607 -13.63 -1.25 -19.10
C PRO A 607 -12.18 -1.21 -19.62
N ALA A 608 -11.32 -0.38 -19.03
CA ALA A 608 -9.89 -0.36 -19.37
C ALA A 608 -9.13 -1.57 -18.81
N ALA A 609 -9.66 -2.26 -17.81
CA ALA A 609 -9.00 -3.39 -17.19
C ALA A 609 -8.82 -4.57 -18.16
N PHE A 610 -7.85 -5.43 -17.84
CA PHE A 610 -7.54 -6.62 -18.60
C PHE A 610 -6.92 -7.68 -17.67
N GLY A 611 -7.10 -8.95 -18.02
CA GLY A 611 -6.66 -10.04 -17.16
C GLY A 611 -6.85 -11.41 -17.78
N HIS A 612 -6.66 -12.44 -16.97
CA HIS A 612 -6.87 -13.83 -17.36
C HIS A 612 -7.02 -14.74 -16.13
N THR A 613 -7.48 -15.98 -16.36
CA THR A 613 -7.54 -17.05 -15.35
C THR A 613 -6.69 -18.27 -15.71
N GLY A 614 -6.32 -19.08 -14.71
CA GLY A 614 -5.66 -20.37 -14.85
C GLY A 614 -6.54 -21.52 -14.36
N PHE A 615 -6.51 -22.67 -15.02
CA PHE A 615 -7.36 -23.81 -14.66
C PHE A 615 -7.14 -24.34 -13.24
N THR A 616 -5.92 -24.22 -12.72
CA THR A 616 -5.51 -24.58 -11.35
C THR A 616 -6.10 -23.70 -10.26
N GLY A 617 -6.76 -22.59 -10.63
CA GLY A 617 -7.45 -21.68 -9.70
C GLY A 617 -6.89 -20.27 -9.67
N THR A 618 -5.77 -20.02 -10.34
CA THR A 618 -5.10 -18.72 -10.40
C THR A 618 -5.86 -17.67 -11.24
N SER A 619 -5.65 -16.38 -10.97
CA SER A 619 -6.09 -15.27 -11.82
C SER A 619 -5.23 -14.03 -11.61
N ILE A 620 -5.09 -13.22 -12.66
CA ILE A 620 -4.42 -11.91 -12.60
C ILE A 620 -5.25 -10.90 -13.40
N TRP A 621 -5.50 -9.74 -12.79
CA TRP A 621 -6.22 -8.63 -13.39
C TRP A 621 -5.52 -7.31 -13.08
N MET A 622 -5.46 -6.43 -14.07
CA MET A 622 -4.88 -5.09 -13.96
C MET A 622 -5.87 -4.08 -14.53
N ASP A 623 -6.09 -2.98 -13.81
CA ASP A 623 -6.99 -1.90 -14.18
C ASP A 623 -6.23 -0.57 -14.18
N PRO A 624 -5.71 -0.14 -15.35
CA PRO A 624 -4.97 1.12 -15.47
C PRO A 624 -5.79 2.36 -15.12
N ALA A 625 -7.11 2.35 -15.33
CA ALA A 625 -7.96 3.50 -15.02
C ALA A 625 -8.10 3.68 -13.50
N ASN A 626 -8.10 2.57 -12.77
CA ASN A 626 -8.16 2.57 -11.33
C ASN A 626 -6.78 2.42 -10.66
N ASP A 627 -5.69 2.34 -11.40
CA ASP A 627 -4.33 2.11 -10.87
C ASP A 627 -4.30 0.95 -9.86
N VAL A 628 -4.89 -0.19 -10.21
CA VAL A 628 -4.97 -1.35 -9.32
C VAL A 628 -4.68 -2.63 -10.08
N PHE A 629 -4.05 -3.59 -9.40
CA PHE A 629 -4.00 -4.97 -9.83
C PHE A 629 -4.45 -5.90 -8.72
N VAL A 630 -4.98 -7.06 -9.12
CA VAL A 630 -5.40 -8.14 -8.25
C VAL A 630 -4.82 -9.44 -8.78
N VAL A 631 -4.02 -10.11 -7.96
CA VAL A 631 -3.51 -11.47 -8.19
C VAL A 631 -4.19 -12.38 -7.18
N LEU A 632 -4.71 -13.52 -7.62
CA LEU A 632 -5.20 -14.60 -6.76
C LEU A 632 -4.53 -15.91 -7.21
N LEU A 633 -3.86 -16.57 -6.29
CA LEU A 633 -3.19 -17.84 -6.51
C LEU A 633 -3.79 -18.91 -5.61
N THR A 634 -4.26 -19.99 -6.21
CA THR A 634 -4.82 -21.14 -5.50
C THR A 634 -4.47 -22.41 -6.26
N ASN A 635 -4.72 -23.55 -5.63
CA ASN A 635 -4.63 -24.90 -6.21
C ASN A 635 -5.98 -25.60 -6.07
N ARG A 636 -7.05 -25.00 -6.60
CA ARG A 636 -8.44 -25.50 -6.52
C ARG A 636 -8.62 -26.95 -6.98
N VAL A 637 -7.71 -27.43 -7.83
CA VAL A 637 -7.70 -28.80 -8.36
C VAL A 637 -7.12 -29.82 -7.38
N ASN A 638 -6.66 -29.40 -6.20
CA ASN A 638 -6.21 -30.29 -5.14
C ASN A 638 -7.41 -30.71 -4.27
N PRO A 639 -7.69 -32.02 -4.07
CA PRO A 639 -6.99 -33.16 -4.66
C PRO A 639 -7.54 -33.56 -6.04
N THR A 640 -8.67 -32.99 -6.47
CA THR A 640 -9.32 -33.35 -7.74
C THR A 640 -9.75 -32.13 -8.57
N ARG A 641 -9.63 -32.22 -9.91
CA ARG A 641 -10.07 -31.17 -10.85
C ARG A 641 -11.57 -30.89 -10.89
N GLN A 642 -12.40 -31.76 -10.29
CA GLN A 642 -13.86 -31.63 -10.29
C GLN A 642 -14.36 -30.45 -9.42
N ASN A 643 -13.53 -29.90 -8.55
CA ASN A 643 -13.90 -28.76 -7.71
C ASN A 643 -14.05 -27.45 -8.51
N ASN A 644 -15.28 -27.01 -8.78
CA ASN A 644 -15.57 -25.82 -9.60
C ASN A 644 -15.90 -24.55 -8.81
N ARG A 645 -15.69 -24.53 -7.48
CA ARG A 645 -16.11 -23.43 -6.60
C ARG A 645 -15.24 -22.17 -6.69
N VAL A 646 -14.11 -22.20 -7.40
CA VAL A 646 -13.18 -21.06 -7.50
C VAL A 646 -13.73 -19.86 -8.31
N GLY A 647 -14.73 -20.08 -9.17
CA GLY A 647 -15.31 -19.04 -10.02
C GLY A 647 -15.83 -17.84 -9.23
N PRO A 648 -16.81 -18.05 -8.32
CA PRO A 648 -17.29 -17.00 -7.42
C PRO A 648 -16.19 -16.37 -6.54
N ALA A 649 -15.19 -17.14 -6.10
CA ALA A 649 -14.07 -16.61 -5.31
C ALA A 649 -13.28 -15.54 -6.07
N ARG A 650 -12.99 -15.75 -7.36
CA ARG A 650 -12.29 -14.76 -8.19
C ARG A 650 -13.04 -13.44 -8.30
N VAL A 651 -14.35 -13.53 -8.57
CA VAL A 651 -15.25 -12.38 -8.67
C VAL A 651 -15.26 -11.61 -7.34
N ALA A 652 -15.44 -12.33 -6.22
CA ALA A 652 -15.55 -11.73 -4.90
C ALA A 652 -14.22 -11.07 -4.45
N VAL A 653 -13.07 -11.67 -4.74
CA VAL A 653 -11.76 -11.07 -4.41
C VAL A 653 -11.51 -9.80 -5.21
N ALA A 654 -11.82 -9.81 -6.51
CA ALA A 654 -11.72 -8.62 -7.36
C ALA A 654 -12.64 -7.48 -6.85
N ASP A 655 -13.90 -7.80 -6.56
CA ASP A 655 -14.87 -6.82 -6.04
C ASP A 655 -14.49 -6.31 -4.63
N ALA A 656 -14.00 -7.18 -3.76
CA ALA A 656 -13.52 -6.81 -2.42
C ALA A 656 -12.39 -5.78 -2.50
N ALA A 657 -11.38 -6.05 -3.34
CA ALA A 657 -10.23 -5.17 -3.53
C ALA A 657 -10.67 -3.76 -3.98
N LEU A 658 -11.57 -3.67 -4.96
CA LEU A 658 -12.01 -2.38 -5.52
C LEU A 658 -13.02 -1.65 -4.62
N SER A 659 -13.89 -2.37 -3.89
CA SER A 659 -14.90 -1.75 -3.03
C SER A 659 -14.31 -0.82 -1.96
N VAL A 660 -13.19 -1.24 -1.34
CA VAL A 660 -12.48 -0.43 -0.35
C VAL A 660 -11.86 0.80 -0.99
N LEU A 661 -11.27 0.65 -2.18
CA LEU A 661 -10.63 1.75 -2.91
C LEU A 661 -11.63 2.80 -3.40
N GLU A 662 -12.81 2.38 -3.85
CA GLU A 662 -13.90 3.28 -4.25
C GLU A 662 -14.45 4.07 -3.06
N THR A 663 -14.69 3.39 -1.93
CA THR A 663 -15.17 4.03 -0.68
C THR A 663 -14.20 5.12 -0.21
N VAL A 664 -12.90 4.89 -0.36
CA VAL A 664 -11.85 5.86 -0.01
C VAL A 664 -11.84 7.05 -0.96
N ARG A 665 -12.03 6.82 -2.27
CA ARG A 665 -12.04 7.88 -3.30
C ARG A 665 -13.27 8.77 -3.23
N GLN A 666 -14.41 8.26 -2.78
CA GLN A 666 -15.67 9.00 -2.71
C GLN A 666 -15.82 9.89 -1.46
N GLY A 667 -14.86 9.85 -0.52
CA GLY A 667 -14.81 10.74 0.64
C GLY A 667 -15.38 10.11 1.92
N ALA A 668 -14.59 10.21 3.00
CA ALA A 668 -14.85 9.82 4.37
C ALA A 668 -16.33 9.61 4.80
N THR A 669 -16.63 8.40 5.29
CA THR A 669 -17.59 8.19 6.39
C THR A 669 -17.07 7.08 7.31
N PRO A 670 -17.11 7.21 8.66
CA PRO A 670 -16.63 6.19 9.58
C PRO A 670 -17.49 4.91 9.48
N LEU A 671 -16.84 3.75 9.48
CA LEU A 671 -17.43 2.44 9.77
C LEU A 671 -17.63 2.29 11.29
N PHE A 672 -18.35 3.21 11.91
CA PHE A 672 -19.02 2.96 13.18
C PHE A 672 -20.51 3.21 12.97
N PRO A 673 -21.40 2.35 13.50
CA PRO A 673 -22.83 2.59 13.40
C PRO A 673 -23.16 3.95 14.03
N LYS A 674 -23.98 4.76 13.34
CA LYS A 674 -24.62 5.91 13.96
C LYS A 674 -25.28 5.45 15.27
N PRO A 675 -25.06 6.11 16.42
CA PRO A 675 -26.00 5.99 17.52
C PRO A 675 -27.37 6.35 16.95
N THR A 676 -28.31 5.42 17.05
CA THR A 676 -29.71 5.69 16.72
C THR A 676 -30.14 6.87 17.57
N ASN A 677 -30.44 8.01 16.94
CA ASN A 677 -31.23 9.06 17.55
C ASN A 677 -32.57 8.45 17.94
N ARG A 678 -32.69 8.03 19.19
CA ARG A 678 -33.90 8.25 19.95
C ARG A 678 -33.66 9.53 20.74
N THR A 679 -34.49 10.51 20.46
CA THR A 679 -34.60 11.79 21.18
C THR A 679 -36.10 12.06 21.29
N PRO A 680 -36.55 12.73 22.34
CA PRO A 680 -36.38 12.45 23.77
C PRO A 680 -37.10 11.17 24.21
#